data_AF-A0A398D2P6-F1
#
_entry.id   AF-A0A398D2P6-F1
#
_cell.length_a   1.000
_cell.length_b   1.000
_cell.length_c   1.000
_cell.angle_alpha   90.00
_cell.angle_beta   90.00
_cell.angle_gamma   90.00
#
_symmetry.space_group_name_H-M   'P 1'
#
loop_
_entity.id
_entity.type
_entity.pdbx_description
1 polymer ?
#
loop_
_entity_poly.entity_id
_entity_poly.type
_entity_poly.pdbx_seq_one_letter_code
_entity_poly.pdbx_strand_id
1 'polypeptide(L)'
;MWQFAARYEGWRCLGRLIHDEDLGRFQKVAIDVLSERDPQFDLPPDKRFAASMYGKTLTHSSELRKGLSETLALLGSYPNVLTSCSAGSAEGTTTLVVRDVLSGAGWDRWASDDDVLPLLSEAAPLEFLDVVDKALRVSPCPFDSVFAQEGKDLLTGRNYMTGLLWALEGLAWNRDYFSRVVSILGELAQRDPSGNSANRAANSLVSILLPWLPQTTAALDQKRTAVEALCTAQPGVAWSLLLALLPSTRQASWPSHRPVWQTGWIPDDWRRGVTTREYWDAVTTYAGLAVRMAKGDLHRLAELLDHVDSLPPQTSDDVLEYVISDAVRLLPEETRVDLWNRLMKLTGESIRAQRSQQPTDQKVLEKVKMAAEKIGPVSPFYRYQRLFTDRAHELFDGQGSYEEQRKRVDQEQQKAVNEVYGADGYDGLLRFVRAAQSPSRVGSALGACADSMIDAQILPSLLDSKDSAMEQFLGSLIWRRHFVLGWEWADALDVRSWTPDQKAQFLAYLPFAPEAWERVSKWLGEDESRYWMKTSAEPRESDTGLGEAAENLLRVGRPLAALRCLEHLAVDKKAVGGQLVVRTLNAAASSSEKPHQDDGYAIVQLIEVLQNDLTVERADVARIEWLFLPLLEGGQHRVLDRELAKNPGLFCEVVQMAFRSGKEADAPRNLNQQQQHMAENGFRLLTEWRIPPGLHEDGTFHGEELLSWWNDVKARCAESGRLEVALDIVGQVLVHVPPDPDGFWIDKSVAQALDQNDESAECLRSGFGSAVINSRGVYWGNPSGEDERALAAKYRQQASDLNMEGLPRLAATLQGIAKRYDQEAGEVVTRHESEE
;
A
#
# COMPACT_ATOMS: atom_id res chain seq x y z
N MET A 1 14.95 35.60 15.55
CA MET A 1 16.22 34.88 15.77
C MET A 1 17.25 35.49 14.81
N TRP A 2 18.47 35.76 15.26
CA TRP A 2 19.53 36.27 14.37
C TRP A 2 20.31 35.09 13.78
N GLN A 3 20.56 35.08 12.47
CA GLN A 3 21.33 34.04 11.80
C GLN A 3 22.59 34.64 11.16
N PHE A 4 23.67 33.87 11.17
CA PHE A 4 24.94 34.27 10.55
C PHE A 4 24.91 33.92 9.06
N ALA A 5 24.87 34.92 8.18
CA ALA A 5 24.65 34.75 6.75
C ALA A 5 25.78 33.98 6.02
N ALA A 6 27.02 34.11 6.51
CA ALA A 6 28.23 33.60 5.86
C ALA A 6 29.12 32.92 6.92
N ARG A 7 28.66 31.76 7.43
CA ARG A 7 29.27 31.08 8.60
C ARG A 7 30.73 30.71 8.37
N TYR A 8 31.08 30.27 7.16
CA TYR A 8 32.44 29.87 6.82
C TYR A 8 33.40 31.06 6.82
N GLU A 9 33.00 32.18 6.21
CA GLU A 9 33.75 33.42 6.18
C GLU A 9 33.89 34.01 7.59
N GLY A 10 32.81 33.94 8.37
CA GLY A 10 32.82 34.32 9.79
C GLY A 10 33.83 33.50 10.59
N TRP A 11 33.79 32.17 10.44
CA TRP A 11 34.72 31.26 11.10
C TRP A 11 36.17 31.60 10.75
N ARG A 12 36.48 31.76 9.46
CA ARG A 12 37.82 32.17 8.98
C ARG A 12 38.29 33.51 9.54
N CYS A 13 37.41 34.50 9.62
CA CYS A 13 37.78 35.85 10.07
C CYS A 13 37.94 35.95 11.59
N LEU A 14 37.09 35.25 12.35
CA LEU A 14 36.97 35.43 13.80
C LEU A 14 37.58 34.27 14.62
N GLY A 15 37.87 33.11 14.02
CA GLY A 15 38.33 31.93 14.76
C GLY A 15 39.62 32.14 15.56
N ARG A 16 40.49 33.06 15.13
CA ARG A 16 41.70 33.47 15.90
C ARG A 16 41.39 34.12 17.25
N LEU A 17 40.15 34.55 17.49
CA LEU A 17 39.72 35.15 18.75
C LEU A 17 39.22 34.11 19.76
N ILE A 18 39.10 32.85 19.36
CA ILE A 18 38.68 31.72 20.21
C ILE A 18 39.91 31.15 20.91
N HIS A 19 39.81 30.95 22.21
CA HIS A 19 40.87 30.37 23.05
C HIS A 19 40.42 29.03 23.65
N ASP A 20 41.37 28.29 24.25
CA ASP A 20 41.08 26.98 24.86
C ASP A 20 39.99 27.04 25.94
N GLU A 21 39.89 28.17 26.67
CA GLU A 21 38.81 28.36 27.66
C GLU A 21 37.43 28.44 27.01
N ASP A 22 37.33 29.08 25.84
CA ASP A 22 36.09 29.18 25.08
C ASP A 22 35.67 27.81 24.56
N LEU A 23 36.62 27.02 24.05
CA LEU A 23 36.38 25.63 23.63
C LEU A 23 35.91 24.76 24.79
N GLY A 24 36.54 24.89 25.97
CA GLY A 24 36.13 24.15 27.17
C GLY A 24 34.72 24.51 27.65
N ARG A 25 34.30 25.78 27.52
CA ARG A 25 32.91 26.20 27.81
C ARG A 25 31.94 25.70 26.75
N PHE A 26 32.31 25.81 25.47
CA PHE A 26 31.52 25.33 24.34
C PHE A 26 31.28 23.81 24.42
N GLN A 27 32.32 23.03 24.72
CA GLN A 27 32.23 21.58 24.91
C GLN A 27 31.14 21.21 25.92
N LYS A 28 31.15 21.86 27.09
CA LYS A 28 30.17 21.58 28.15
C LYS A 28 28.74 21.90 27.70
N VAL A 29 28.54 23.03 27.04
CA VAL A 29 27.23 23.44 26.52
C VAL A 29 26.76 22.51 25.40
N ALA A 30 27.65 22.12 24.49
CA ALA A 30 27.33 21.21 23.41
C ALA A 30 26.90 19.84 23.94
N ILE A 31 27.61 19.29 24.92
CA ILE A 31 27.23 18.02 25.56
C ILE A 31 25.88 18.14 26.25
N ASP A 32 25.66 19.18 27.05
CA ASP A 32 24.40 19.40 27.79
C ASP A 32 23.19 19.48 26.84
N VAL A 33 23.29 20.30 25.79
CA VAL A 33 22.19 20.53 24.84
C VAL A 33 21.95 19.33 23.92
N LEU A 34 23.01 18.71 23.40
CA LEU A 34 22.88 17.60 22.44
C LEU A 34 22.61 16.27 23.11
N SER A 35 22.87 16.11 24.41
CA SER A 35 22.49 14.89 25.16
C SER A 35 21.03 14.90 25.62
N GLU A 36 20.25 15.93 25.27
CA GLU A 36 18.83 16.02 25.62
C GLU A 36 18.01 14.92 24.92
N ARG A 37 17.34 14.09 25.72
CA ARG A 37 16.35 13.11 25.25
C ARG A 37 15.04 13.80 24.92
N ASP A 38 14.50 13.55 23.72
CA ASP A 38 13.22 14.10 23.29
C ASP A 38 12.05 13.52 24.12
N PRO A 39 11.29 14.37 24.84
CA PRO A 39 10.13 13.94 25.62
C PRO A 39 9.02 13.28 24.78
N GLN A 40 9.00 13.44 23.45
CA GLN A 40 8.01 12.77 22.59
C GLN A 40 8.03 11.24 22.76
N PHE A 41 9.17 10.66 23.13
CA PHE A 41 9.32 9.22 23.34
C PHE A 41 8.65 8.69 24.61
N ASP A 42 8.09 9.57 25.45
CA ASP A 42 7.19 9.19 26.55
C ASP A 42 5.76 8.87 26.04
N LEU A 43 5.45 9.21 24.79
CA LEU A 43 4.15 8.96 24.18
C LEU A 43 4.16 7.67 23.34
N PRO A 44 3.01 6.97 23.25
CA PRO A 44 2.79 5.92 22.26
C PRO A 44 3.03 6.42 20.82
N PRO A 45 3.52 5.56 19.89
CA PRO A 45 3.87 5.96 18.52
C PRO A 45 2.78 6.75 17.78
N ASP A 46 1.51 6.34 17.93
CA ASP A 46 0.32 6.95 17.31
C ASP A 46 0.02 8.37 17.83
N LYS A 47 0.65 8.81 18.92
CA LYS A 47 0.44 10.15 19.51
C LYS A 47 1.61 11.11 19.34
N ARG A 48 2.77 10.64 18.87
CA ARG A 48 4.00 11.44 18.78
C ARG A 48 3.91 12.58 17.79
N PHE A 49 3.12 12.43 16.72
CA PHE A 49 2.90 13.50 15.73
C PHE A 49 2.33 14.79 16.36
N ALA A 50 1.60 14.67 17.47
CA ALA A 50 1.01 15.77 18.22
C ALA A 50 1.69 16.01 19.57
N ALA A 51 2.95 15.60 19.76
CA ALA A 51 3.66 15.67 21.05
C ALA A 51 3.63 17.06 21.70
N SER A 52 3.70 18.14 20.90
CA SER A 52 3.59 19.52 21.39
C SER A 52 2.24 19.83 22.05
N MET A 53 1.15 19.26 21.54
CA MET A 53 -0.19 19.40 22.15
C MET A 53 -0.30 18.69 23.50
N TYR A 54 0.53 17.67 23.73
CA TYR A 54 0.65 16.97 25.02
C TYR A 54 1.71 17.59 25.95
N GLY A 55 2.31 18.74 25.58
CA GLY A 55 3.36 19.39 26.36
C GLY A 55 4.69 18.62 26.36
N LYS A 56 4.90 17.70 25.41
CA LYS A 56 6.13 16.91 25.24
C LYS A 56 7.01 17.57 24.18
N THR A 57 7.76 18.59 24.59
CA THR A 57 8.67 19.37 23.73
C THR A 57 10.07 19.41 24.34
N LEU A 58 11.10 19.48 23.50
CA LEU A 58 12.48 19.73 23.92
C LEU A 58 12.60 21.07 24.67
N THR A 59 13.51 21.10 25.64
CA THR A 59 13.93 22.28 26.41
C THR A 59 14.73 23.22 25.53
N HIS A 60 15.61 22.66 24.70
CA HIS A 60 16.43 23.41 23.75
C HIS A 60 15.80 23.40 22.35
N SER A 61 15.79 24.56 21.68
CA SER A 61 15.21 24.66 20.33
C SER A 61 16.05 23.90 19.29
N SER A 62 15.40 23.43 18.23
CA SER A 62 16.06 22.74 17.11
C SER A 62 17.12 23.62 16.44
N GLU A 63 16.91 24.94 16.36
CA GLU A 63 17.89 25.87 15.79
C GLU A 63 19.15 26.00 16.65
N LEU A 64 19.02 25.94 17.98
CA LEU A 64 20.18 25.94 18.87
C LEU A 64 20.98 24.63 18.73
N ARG A 65 20.29 23.49 18.76
CA ARG A 65 20.89 22.15 18.56
C ARG A 65 21.65 22.09 17.23
N LYS A 66 21.02 22.54 16.15
CA LYS A 66 21.65 22.63 14.82
C LYS A 66 22.83 23.60 14.81
N GLY A 67 22.71 24.78 15.42
CA GLY A 67 23.79 25.77 15.48
C GLY A 67 25.05 25.29 16.21
N LEU A 68 24.88 24.56 17.32
CA LEU A 68 26.00 23.93 18.03
C LEU A 68 26.64 22.82 17.19
N SER A 69 25.82 21.98 16.57
CA SER A 69 26.29 20.86 15.73
C SER A 69 27.05 21.34 14.49
N GLU A 70 26.59 22.40 13.83
CA GLU A 70 27.31 23.03 12.72
C GLU A 70 28.65 23.63 13.17
N THR A 71 28.69 24.21 14.38
CA THR A 71 29.93 24.75 14.94
C THR A 71 30.93 23.63 15.23
N LEU A 72 30.48 22.47 15.73
CA LEU A 72 31.31 21.27 15.88
C LEU A 72 31.84 20.78 14.53
N ALA A 73 31.00 20.73 13.50
CA ALA A 73 31.41 20.32 12.16
C ALA A 73 32.47 21.27 11.56
N LEU A 74 32.32 22.59 11.77
CA LEU A 74 33.33 23.60 11.40
C LEU A 74 34.64 23.42 12.18
N LEU A 75 34.54 23.14 13.49
CA LEU A 75 35.69 22.93 14.36
C LEU A 75 36.51 21.71 13.91
N GLY A 76 35.84 20.62 13.55
CA GLY A 76 36.47 19.39 13.05
C GLY A 76 37.01 19.51 11.63
N SER A 77 36.33 20.27 10.75
CA SER A 77 36.73 20.43 9.34
C SER A 77 37.84 21.46 9.15
N TYR A 78 37.86 22.53 9.96
CA TYR A 78 38.79 23.65 9.81
C TYR A 78 39.46 24.07 11.13
N PRO A 79 40.16 23.15 11.83
CA PRO A 79 40.79 23.44 13.13
C PRO A 79 41.92 24.48 13.03
N ASN A 80 42.61 24.52 11.88
CA ASN A 80 43.77 25.41 11.65
C ASN A 80 43.45 26.91 11.72
N VAL A 81 42.17 27.29 11.71
CA VAL A 81 41.75 28.69 11.85
C VAL A 81 41.92 29.20 13.30
N LEU A 82 41.90 28.29 14.29
CA LEU A 82 41.98 28.61 15.71
C LEU A 82 43.43 28.73 16.17
N THR A 83 44.14 29.73 15.64
CA THR A 83 45.58 29.92 15.90
C THR A 83 45.92 30.32 17.34
N SER A 84 44.92 30.71 18.14
CA SER A 84 45.07 31.08 19.56
C SER A 84 44.77 29.94 20.54
N CYS A 85 44.44 28.75 20.02
CA CYS A 85 44.20 27.54 20.79
C CYS A 85 45.44 26.63 20.81
N SER A 86 45.53 25.77 21.82
CA SER A 86 46.57 24.74 21.89
C SER A 86 46.45 23.76 20.73
N ALA A 87 47.58 23.28 20.21
CA ALA A 87 47.58 22.33 19.09
C ALA A 87 46.74 21.08 19.42
N GLY A 88 45.78 20.74 18.56
CA GLY A 88 44.88 19.59 18.72
C GLY A 88 43.69 19.80 19.67
N SER A 89 43.52 20.99 20.27
CA SER A 89 42.40 21.22 21.20
C SER A 89 41.04 21.29 20.49
N ALA A 90 41.01 21.79 19.25
CA ALA A 90 39.80 21.82 18.41
C ALA A 90 39.30 20.41 18.10
N GLU A 91 40.16 19.56 17.55
CA GLU A 91 39.85 18.16 17.20
C GLU A 91 39.59 17.31 18.45
N GLY A 92 40.33 17.57 19.54
CA GLY A 92 40.09 16.95 20.83
C GLY A 92 38.69 17.28 21.37
N THR A 93 38.27 18.54 21.23
CA THR A 93 36.94 18.99 21.64
C THR A 93 35.84 18.30 20.83
N THR A 94 35.92 18.26 19.50
CA THR A 94 34.90 17.57 18.68
C THR A 94 34.83 16.08 19.01
N THR A 95 35.98 15.43 19.15
CA THR A 95 36.07 14.01 19.51
C THR A 95 35.40 13.73 20.86
N LEU A 96 35.68 14.54 21.88
CA LEU A 96 35.07 14.37 23.20
C LEU A 96 33.57 14.63 23.17
N VAL A 97 33.10 15.65 22.47
CA VAL A 97 31.66 15.92 22.35
C VAL A 97 30.95 14.76 21.65
N VAL A 98 31.43 14.31 20.49
CA VAL A 98 30.80 13.18 19.76
C VAL A 98 30.79 11.91 20.62
N ARG A 99 31.90 11.63 21.32
CA ARG A 99 31.98 10.49 22.24
C ARG A 99 30.99 10.61 23.39
N ASP A 100 30.96 11.73 24.09
CA ASP A 100 30.12 11.89 25.28
C ASP A 100 28.63 11.96 24.91
N VAL A 101 28.29 12.55 23.76
CA VAL A 101 26.93 12.64 23.23
C VAL A 101 26.42 11.33 22.68
N LEU A 102 27.25 10.39 22.18
CA LEU A 102 26.77 9.15 21.53
C LEU A 102 27.18 7.84 22.22
N SER A 103 28.24 7.84 23.03
CA SER A 103 28.69 6.62 23.71
C SER A 103 27.67 6.17 24.76
N GLY A 104 27.36 4.88 24.76
CA GLY A 104 26.35 4.29 25.65
C GLY A 104 24.92 4.78 25.42
N ALA A 105 24.63 5.39 24.26
CA ALA A 105 23.29 5.85 23.88
C ALA A 105 22.27 4.70 23.83
N GLY A 106 21.14 4.91 24.50
CA GLY A 106 19.93 4.15 24.26
C GLY A 106 19.29 4.51 22.91
N TRP A 107 18.28 3.75 22.51
CA TRP A 107 17.58 3.96 21.22
C TRP A 107 16.92 5.34 21.13
N ASP A 108 16.42 5.83 22.25
CA ASP A 108 15.73 7.12 22.37
C ASP A 108 16.69 8.28 22.19
N ARG A 109 17.94 8.17 22.64
CA ARG A 109 18.99 9.17 22.35
C ARG A 109 19.33 9.21 20.85
N TRP A 110 19.58 8.04 20.24
CA TRP A 110 19.82 7.96 18.80
C TRP A 110 18.68 8.57 17.97
N ALA A 111 17.43 8.31 18.39
CA ALA A 111 16.25 8.87 17.75
C ALA A 111 16.04 10.37 18.03
N SER A 112 16.51 10.88 19.19
CA SER A 112 16.45 12.32 19.54
C SER A 112 17.45 13.15 18.74
N ASP A 113 18.60 12.54 18.38
CA ASP A 113 19.69 13.21 17.68
C ASP A 113 19.62 13.04 16.15
N ASP A 114 18.56 12.41 15.62
CA ASP A 114 18.40 12.12 14.19
C ASP A 114 18.67 13.34 13.30
N ASP A 115 18.26 14.54 13.72
CA ASP A 115 18.46 15.78 12.94
C ASP A 115 19.91 16.31 12.94
N VAL A 116 20.75 15.90 13.90
CA VAL A 116 22.11 16.41 14.08
C VAL A 116 23.22 15.38 13.82
N LEU A 117 22.89 14.09 13.74
CA LEU A 117 23.86 13.01 13.47
C LEU A 117 24.76 13.26 12.23
N PRO A 118 24.26 13.78 11.09
CA PRO A 118 25.13 14.08 9.95
C PRO A 118 26.25 15.06 10.28
N LEU A 119 25.95 16.13 11.03
CA LEU A 119 26.93 17.14 11.41
C LEU A 119 27.93 16.61 12.45
N LEU A 120 27.47 15.78 13.39
CA LEU A 120 28.35 15.09 14.34
C LEU A 120 29.32 14.15 13.63
N SER A 121 28.86 13.47 12.58
CA SER A 121 29.70 12.60 11.77
C SER A 121 30.82 13.37 11.05
N GLU A 122 30.53 14.58 10.56
CA GLU A 122 31.55 15.43 9.94
C GLU A 122 32.52 16.04 10.96
N ALA A 123 32.07 16.29 12.20
CA ALA A 123 32.87 16.87 13.27
C ALA A 123 33.98 15.95 13.79
N ALA A 124 33.71 14.64 13.91
CA ALA A 124 34.69 13.65 14.31
C ALA A 124 34.42 12.28 13.63
N PRO A 125 34.74 12.12 12.33
CA PRO A 125 34.36 10.95 11.52
C PRO A 125 34.76 9.60 12.12
N LEU A 126 36.02 9.49 12.58
CA LEU A 126 36.54 8.24 13.14
C LEU A 126 35.85 7.89 14.46
N GLU A 127 35.67 8.86 15.35
CA GLU A 127 35.00 8.63 16.64
C GLU A 127 33.52 8.29 16.42
N PHE A 128 32.85 8.96 15.49
CA PHE A 128 31.47 8.65 15.13
C PHE A 128 31.32 7.18 14.68
N LEU A 129 32.15 6.72 13.75
CA LEU A 129 32.15 5.32 13.29
C LEU A 129 32.50 4.36 14.42
N ASP A 130 33.46 4.70 15.30
CA ASP A 130 33.80 3.90 16.48
C ASP A 130 32.62 3.74 17.44
N VAL A 131 31.84 4.79 17.66
CA VAL A 131 30.68 4.75 18.55
C VAL A 131 29.53 3.97 17.91
N VAL A 132 29.28 4.11 16.61
CA VAL A 132 28.28 3.31 15.89
C VAL A 132 28.65 1.82 15.93
N ASP A 133 29.91 1.46 15.67
CA ASP A 133 30.38 0.07 15.74
C ASP A 133 30.24 -0.50 17.16
N LYS A 134 30.55 0.30 18.18
CA LYS A 134 30.34 -0.12 19.58
C LYS A 134 28.86 -0.36 19.85
N ALA A 135 27.98 0.54 19.40
CA ALA A 135 26.53 0.42 19.59
C ALA A 135 25.97 -0.84 18.92
N LEU A 136 26.41 -1.18 17.70
CA LEU A 136 26.01 -2.42 16.99
C LEU A 136 26.39 -3.71 17.74
N ARG A 137 27.40 -3.66 18.61
CA ARG A 137 27.87 -4.80 19.41
C ARG A 137 27.20 -4.91 20.78
N VAL A 138 26.47 -3.88 21.23
CA VAL A 138 25.74 -3.91 22.49
C VAL A 138 24.51 -4.82 22.36
N SER A 139 24.17 -5.54 23.43
CA SER A 139 22.95 -6.36 23.51
C SER A 139 22.10 -5.90 24.70
N PRO A 140 20.84 -5.47 24.49
CA PRO A 140 20.19 -5.28 23.19
C PRO A 140 20.82 -4.13 22.37
N CYS A 141 20.83 -4.28 21.04
CA CYS A 141 21.34 -3.24 20.15
C CYS A 141 20.33 -2.08 20.14
N PRO A 142 20.76 -0.81 20.31
CA PRO A 142 19.85 0.33 20.32
C PRO A 142 19.12 0.47 18.98
N PHE A 143 19.76 0.16 17.84
CA PHE A 143 19.16 0.30 16.52
C PHE A 143 17.99 -0.66 16.28
N ASP A 144 18.01 -1.86 16.87
CA ASP A 144 16.87 -2.80 16.81
C ASP A 144 15.62 -2.17 17.44
N SER A 145 15.82 -1.43 18.53
CA SER A 145 14.73 -0.72 19.21
C SER A 145 14.29 0.50 18.42
N VAL A 146 15.20 1.22 17.76
CA VAL A 146 14.83 2.33 16.86
C VAL A 146 13.95 1.83 15.71
N PHE A 147 14.32 0.72 15.06
CA PHE A 147 13.48 0.10 14.03
C PHE A 147 12.09 -0.27 14.56
N ALA A 148 12.01 -0.80 15.78
CA ALA A 148 10.73 -1.15 16.41
C ALA A 148 9.82 0.07 16.73
N GLN A 149 10.35 1.30 16.70
CA GLN A 149 9.55 2.52 16.90
C GLN A 149 8.93 3.08 15.61
N GLU A 150 9.21 2.49 14.45
CA GLU A 150 8.60 2.90 13.18
C GLU A 150 7.08 2.64 13.21
N GLY A 151 6.29 3.68 12.94
CA GLY A 151 4.83 3.56 12.88
C GLY A 151 4.37 2.84 11.60
N LYS A 152 3.30 2.05 11.69
CA LYS A 152 2.76 1.29 10.55
C LYS A 152 1.93 2.13 9.58
N ASP A 153 1.43 3.28 10.03
CA ASP A 153 0.52 4.13 9.25
C ASP A 153 1.29 5.15 8.41
N LEU A 154 0.89 5.32 7.15
CA LEU A 154 1.51 6.26 6.20
C LEU A 154 1.45 7.73 6.66
N LEU A 155 0.48 8.09 7.50
CA LEU A 155 0.22 9.47 7.92
C LEU A 155 0.88 9.85 9.26
N THR A 156 1.12 8.88 10.15
CA THR A 156 1.63 9.12 11.52
C THR A 156 2.97 8.43 11.78
N GLY A 157 3.40 7.50 10.91
CA GLY A 157 4.67 6.81 11.03
C GLY A 157 5.87 7.71 10.76
N ARG A 158 6.82 7.75 11.71
CA ARG A 158 8.13 8.42 11.57
C ARG A 158 9.25 7.38 11.52
N ASN A 159 10.25 7.65 10.68
CA ASN A 159 11.52 6.92 10.63
C ASN A 159 12.61 7.73 11.34
N TYR A 160 13.18 7.18 12.41
CA TYR A 160 14.20 7.81 13.26
C TYR A 160 15.63 7.33 12.97
N MET A 161 15.86 6.75 11.79
CA MET A 161 17.18 6.32 11.32
C MET A 161 17.74 7.23 10.21
N THR A 162 16.95 8.19 9.74
CA THR A 162 17.29 9.04 8.57
C THR A 162 18.62 9.75 8.77
N GLY A 163 18.83 10.34 9.95
CA GLY A 163 20.04 11.02 10.34
C GLY A 163 21.28 10.14 10.34
N LEU A 164 21.17 8.92 10.90
CA LEU A 164 22.28 7.97 10.92
C LEU A 164 22.64 7.52 9.51
N LEU A 165 21.64 7.26 8.66
CA LEU A 165 21.87 6.87 7.27
C LEU A 165 22.54 7.98 6.49
N TRP A 166 22.07 9.23 6.62
CA TRP A 166 22.69 10.40 6.00
C TRP A 166 24.12 10.66 6.50
N ALA A 167 24.37 10.46 7.79
CA ALA A 167 25.72 10.52 8.36
C ALA A 167 26.65 9.50 7.66
N LEU A 168 26.22 8.24 7.56
CA LEU A 168 27.00 7.18 6.92
C LEU A 168 27.20 7.43 5.42
N GLU A 169 26.17 7.90 4.71
CA GLU A 169 26.26 8.32 3.31
C GLU A 169 27.24 9.48 3.12
N GLY A 170 27.22 10.48 4.00
CA GLY A 170 28.16 11.60 4.00
C GLY A 170 29.61 11.13 4.19
N LEU A 171 29.84 10.22 5.15
CA LEU A 171 31.16 9.63 5.40
C LEU A 171 31.64 8.74 4.25
N ALA A 172 30.74 8.12 3.49
CA ALA A 172 31.08 7.29 2.33
C ALA A 172 31.78 8.10 1.21
N TRP A 173 31.67 9.43 1.20
CA TRP A 173 32.41 10.28 0.26
C TRP A 173 33.91 10.26 0.48
N ASN A 174 34.39 9.95 1.68
CA ASN A 174 35.81 9.78 1.95
C ASN A 174 36.23 8.32 1.72
N ARG A 175 37.19 8.12 0.81
CA ARG A 175 37.73 6.80 0.47
C ARG A 175 38.26 6.03 1.68
N ASP A 176 38.80 6.71 2.70
CA ASP A 176 39.40 6.06 3.87
C ASP A 176 38.34 5.43 4.79
N TYR A 177 37.11 5.94 4.77
CA TYR A 177 36.00 5.45 5.59
C TYR A 177 35.06 4.51 4.83
N PHE A 178 35.12 4.51 3.49
CA PHE A 178 34.17 3.82 2.62
C PHE A 178 33.93 2.35 2.98
N SER A 179 35.00 1.54 3.12
CA SER A 179 34.86 0.11 3.42
C SER A 179 34.22 -0.14 4.79
N ARG A 180 34.49 0.73 5.78
CA ARG A 180 33.90 0.63 7.11
C ARG A 180 32.42 1.01 7.10
N VAL A 181 32.06 2.05 6.35
CA VAL A 181 30.66 2.45 6.11
C VAL A 181 29.86 1.31 5.45
N VAL A 182 30.40 0.66 4.41
CA VAL A 182 29.75 -0.48 3.77
C VAL A 182 29.50 -1.62 4.77
N SER A 183 30.47 -1.90 5.64
CA SER A 183 30.31 -2.91 6.69
C SER A 183 29.20 -2.55 7.68
N ILE A 184 29.18 -1.30 8.18
CA ILE A 184 28.17 -0.81 9.14
C ILE A 184 26.77 -0.84 8.52
N LEU A 185 26.62 -0.34 7.29
CA LEU A 185 25.33 -0.37 6.60
C LEU A 185 24.87 -1.81 6.33
N GLY A 186 25.80 -2.73 6.05
CA GLY A 186 25.51 -4.15 5.92
C GLY A 186 24.96 -4.76 7.21
N GLU A 187 25.58 -4.43 8.34
CA GLU A 187 25.15 -4.83 9.68
C GLU A 187 23.79 -4.25 10.09
N LEU A 188 23.51 -3.00 9.72
CA LEU A 188 22.21 -2.37 9.94
C LEU A 188 21.12 -3.00 9.05
N ALA A 189 21.41 -3.22 7.77
CA ALA A 189 20.48 -3.84 6.83
C ALA A 189 20.12 -5.28 7.21
N GLN A 190 21.03 -6.02 7.85
CA GLN A 190 20.76 -7.37 8.34
C GLN A 190 19.77 -7.37 9.53
N ARG A 191 19.81 -6.33 10.36
CA ARG A 191 18.97 -6.21 11.58
C ARG A 191 17.61 -5.58 11.30
N ASP A 192 17.47 -4.89 10.18
CA ASP A 192 16.24 -4.20 9.79
C ASP A 192 15.09 -5.20 9.52
N PRO A 193 13.97 -5.14 10.28
CA PRO A 193 12.82 -6.03 10.11
C PRO A 193 11.98 -5.76 8.84
N SER A 194 12.40 -4.81 7.98
CA SER A 194 11.64 -4.23 6.86
C SER A 194 10.44 -3.39 7.31
N GLY A 195 9.96 -2.50 6.44
CA GLY A 195 8.84 -1.59 6.73
C GLY A 195 8.61 -0.56 5.63
N ASN A 196 7.79 0.45 5.91
CA ASN A 196 7.19 1.30 4.86
C ASN A 196 8.08 2.45 4.37
N SER A 197 9.10 2.86 5.13
CA SER A 197 10.03 3.90 4.67
C SER A 197 10.95 3.44 3.53
N ALA A 198 11.11 4.28 2.52
CA ALA A 198 12.10 4.10 1.45
C ALA A 198 13.54 4.40 1.90
N ASN A 199 13.76 5.15 2.97
CA ASN A 199 15.11 5.50 3.44
C ASN A 199 15.63 4.46 4.45
N ARG A 200 16.38 3.46 3.96
CA ARG A 200 16.85 2.30 4.74
C ARG A 200 18.31 1.98 4.42
N ALA A 201 18.98 1.27 5.33
CA ALA A 201 20.39 0.91 5.20
C ALA A 201 20.72 0.14 3.91
N ALA A 202 19.83 -0.76 3.47
CA ALA A 202 19.97 -1.47 2.20
C ALA A 202 19.94 -0.51 0.98
N ASN A 203 19.12 0.54 1.03
CA ASN A 203 19.02 1.54 -0.02
C ASN A 203 20.22 2.50 0.00
N SER A 204 20.74 2.85 1.18
CA SER A 204 22.00 3.60 1.30
C SER A 204 23.18 2.80 0.71
N LEU A 205 23.26 1.49 0.95
CA LEU A 205 24.27 0.61 0.31
C LEU A 205 24.17 0.65 -1.21
N VAL A 206 22.97 0.51 -1.77
CA VAL A 206 22.74 0.60 -3.22
C VAL A 206 23.23 1.96 -3.71
N SER A 207 22.73 3.05 -3.11
CA SER A 207 23.03 4.43 -3.50
C SER A 207 24.52 4.74 -3.59
N ILE A 208 25.34 4.28 -2.63
CA ILE A 208 26.79 4.56 -2.63
C ILE A 208 27.60 3.66 -3.57
N LEU A 209 27.03 2.53 -4.04
CA LEU A 209 27.68 1.54 -4.89
C LEU A 209 27.18 1.51 -6.35
N LEU A 210 26.17 2.33 -6.69
CA LEU A 210 25.57 2.38 -8.03
C LEU A 210 26.62 2.54 -9.15
N PRO A 211 26.57 1.71 -10.21
CA PRO A 211 27.50 1.80 -11.34
C PRO A 211 27.37 3.08 -12.16
N TRP A 212 26.16 3.63 -12.28
CA TRP A 212 25.84 4.73 -13.21
C TRP A 212 25.74 6.11 -12.55
N LEU A 213 25.60 6.16 -11.22
CA LEU A 213 25.53 7.38 -10.42
C LEU A 213 26.56 7.30 -9.29
N PRO A 214 27.80 7.77 -9.50
CA PRO A 214 28.81 7.79 -8.45
C PRO A 214 28.37 8.67 -7.28
N GLN A 215 28.42 8.13 -6.07
CA GLN A 215 28.08 8.85 -4.83
C GLN A 215 29.16 8.68 -3.74
N THR A 216 30.40 8.51 -4.19
CA THR A 216 31.60 8.35 -3.36
C THR A 216 32.83 8.68 -4.21
N THR A 217 33.96 8.96 -3.56
CA THR A 217 35.28 9.09 -4.21
C THR A 217 36.09 7.79 -4.24
N ALA A 218 35.55 6.69 -3.68
CA ALA A 218 36.20 5.38 -3.71
C ALA A 218 36.36 4.84 -5.16
N ALA A 219 37.53 4.29 -5.47
CA ALA A 219 37.81 3.67 -6.77
C ALA A 219 37.11 2.31 -6.89
N LEU A 220 36.94 1.81 -8.13
CA LEU A 220 36.24 0.54 -8.38
C LEU A 220 36.86 -0.65 -7.64
N ASP A 221 38.20 -0.76 -7.57
CA ASP A 221 38.86 -1.84 -6.82
C ASP A 221 38.55 -1.80 -5.31
N GLN A 222 38.40 -0.61 -4.74
CA GLN A 222 38.02 -0.44 -3.34
C GLN A 222 36.54 -0.79 -3.12
N LYS A 223 35.65 -0.40 -4.05
CA LYS A 223 34.24 -0.82 -4.06
C LYS A 223 34.12 -2.34 -4.13
N ARG A 224 34.85 -2.99 -5.04
CA ARG A 224 34.91 -4.46 -5.16
C ARG A 224 35.30 -5.10 -3.83
N THR A 225 36.39 -4.63 -3.22
CA THR A 225 36.92 -5.21 -1.98
C THR A 225 35.92 -5.06 -0.81
N ALA A 226 35.24 -3.91 -0.72
CA ALA A 226 34.20 -3.68 0.28
C ALA A 226 33.00 -4.62 0.10
N VAL A 227 32.55 -4.82 -1.14
CA VAL A 227 31.45 -5.76 -1.45
C VAL A 227 31.89 -7.21 -1.21
N GLU A 228 33.13 -7.60 -1.51
CA GLU A 228 33.66 -8.94 -1.19
C GLU A 228 33.68 -9.24 0.30
N ALA A 229 34.06 -8.24 1.12
CA ALA A 229 33.97 -8.34 2.57
C ALA A 229 32.51 -8.52 3.02
N LEU A 230 31.57 -7.76 2.45
CA LEU A 230 30.14 -7.87 2.72
C LEU A 230 29.59 -9.25 2.30
N CYS A 231 30.00 -9.81 1.15
CA CYS A 231 29.62 -11.15 0.72
C CYS A 231 30.01 -12.23 1.73
N THR A 232 31.13 -12.02 2.45
CA THR A 232 31.63 -12.95 3.45
C THR A 232 30.93 -12.76 4.80
N ALA A 233 30.75 -11.51 5.24
CA ALA A 233 30.24 -11.20 6.56
C ALA A 233 28.69 -11.22 6.64
N GLN A 234 27.99 -10.77 5.59
CA GLN A 234 26.52 -10.73 5.52
C GLN A 234 26.01 -11.20 4.14
N PRO A 235 26.07 -12.52 3.84
CA PRO A 235 25.75 -13.05 2.50
C PRO A 235 24.33 -12.74 2.00
N GLY A 236 23.34 -12.64 2.90
CA GLY A 236 21.96 -12.30 2.51
C GLY A 236 21.85 -10.87 1.99
N VAL A 237 22.38 -9.90 2.74
CA VAL A 237 22.40 -8.49 2.36
C VAL A 237 23.22 -8.26 1.09
N ALA A 238 24.40 -8.90 1.01
CA ALA A 238 25.25 -8.81 -0.16
C ALA A 238 24.56 -9.32 -1.43
N TRP A 239 23.80 -10.41 -1.33
CA TRP A 239 23.06 -10.97 -2.45
C TRP A 239 22.01 -9.99 -2.99
N SER A 240 21.16 -9.45 -2.11
CA SER A 240 20.16 -8.45 -2.48
C SER A 240 20.78 -7.19 -3.08
N LEU A 241 21.90 -6.73 -2.51
CA LEU A 241 22.67 -5.60 -3.04
C LEU A 241 23.18 -5.88 -4.45
N LEU A 242 23.82 -7.03 -4.68
CA LEU A 242 24.37 -7.37 -5.99
C LEU A 242 23.30 -7.42 -7.07
N LEU A 243 22.14 -8.02 -6.79
CA LEU A 243 20.99 -8.02 -7.72
C LEU A 243 20.50 -6.60 -8.02
N ALA A 244 20.43 -5.73 -7.01
CA ALA A 244 20.03 -4.33 -7.20
C ALA A 244 21.03 -3.50 -8.03
N LEU A 245 22.31 -3.90 -8.05
CA LEU A 245 23.37 -3.24 -8.84
C LEU A 245 23.47 -3.77 -10.28
N LEU A 246 22.75 -4.84 -10.65
CA LEU A 246 22.72 -5.36 -12.03
C LEU A 246 21.94 -4.43 -12.97
N PRO A 247 22.20 -4.48 -14.30
CA PRO A 247 21.46 -3.66 -15.26
C PRO A 247 19.96 -4.00 -15.29
N SER A 248 19.12 -2.96 -15.26
CA SER A 248 17.66 -3.06 -15.38
C SER A 248 17.10 -1.90 -16.22
N THR A 249 15.96 -2.13 -16.88
CA THR A 249 15.27 -1.16 -17.74
C THR A 249 14.56 -0.05 -16.96
N ARG A 250 14.35 -0.24 -15.65
CA ARG A 250 13.71 0.74 -14.76
C ARG A 250 14.54 0.85 -13.48
N GLN A 251 15.43 1.84 -13.43
CA GLN A 251 16.16 2.21 -12.23
C GLN A 251 15.96 3.70 -11.98
N ALA A 252 15.56 4.03 -10.77
CA ALA A 252 15.54 5.39 -10.25
C ALA A 252 16.35 5.39 -8.97
N SER A 253 17.20 6.40 -8.80
CA SER A 253 17.92 6.64 -7.56
C SER A 253 17.99 8.12 -7.31
N TRP A 254 18.03 8.48 -6.03
CA TRP A 254 18.19 9.84 -5.58
C TRP A 254 19.63 10.09 -5.16
N PRO A 255 20.10 11.34 -5.19
CA PRO A 255 21.38 11.71 -4.58
C PRO A 255 21.41 11.32 -3.10
N SER A 256 22.46 10.64 -2.66
CA SER A 256 22.75 10.38 -1.26
C SER A 256 23.21 11.67 -0.57
N HIS A 257 23.18 11.67 0.76
CA HIS A 257 23.68 12.80 1.53
C HIS A 257 25.15 13.10 1.18
N ARG A 258 25.47 14.41 1.07
CA ARG A 258 26.82 14.91 0.82
C ARG A 258 27.32 15.65 2.06
N PRO A 259 28.63 15.55 2.38
CA PRO A 259 29.21 16.35 3.44
C PRO A 259 29.04 17.84 3.15
N VAL A 260 28.65 18.60 4.18
CA VAL A 260 28.41 20.05 4.12
C VAL A 260 29.69 20.83 4.38
N TRP A 261 30.50 20.40 5.35
CA TRP A 261 31.66 21.13 5.85
C TRP A 261 33.00 20.48 5.48
N GLN A 262 33.00 19.18 5.14
CA GLN A 262 34.20 18.46 4.67
C GLN A 262 34.46 18.67 3.18
N THR A 263 34.62 19.93 2.75
CA THR A 263 34.71 20.31 1.33
C THR A 263 35.93 19.71 0.60
N GLY A 264 36.96 19.25 1.32
CA GLY A 264 38.17 18.67 0.73
C GLY A 264 38.06 17.20 0.30
N TRP A 265 36.97 16.50 0.66
CA TRP A 265 36.81 15.07 0.31
C TRP A 265 36.40 14.86 -1.14
N ILE A 266 35.71 15.83 -1.73
CA ILE A 266 35.21 15.77 -3.10
C ILE A 266 36.10 16.71 -3.94
N PRO A 267 36.90 16.17 -4.88
CA PRO A 267 37.71 16.99 -5.78
C PRO A 267 36.85 17.94 -6.63
N ASP A 268 37.36 19.14 -6.92
CA ASP A 268 36.68 20.13 -7.77
C ASP A 268 36.37 19.61 -9.19
N ASP A 269 37.17 18.66 -9.68
CA ASP A 269 37.02 18.02 -10.99
C ASP A 269 36.13 16.75 -10.96
N TRP A 270 35.52 16.44 -9.81
CA TRP A 270 34.62 15.30 -9.66
C TRP A 270 33.39 15.44 -10.58
N ARG A 271 33.00 14.34 -11.22
CA ARG A 271 31.91 14.32 -12.21
C ARG A 271 30.73 13.48 -11.73
N ARG A 272 29.52 13.98 -11.97
CA ARG A 272 28.26 13.29 -11.63
C ARG A 272 27.97 12.05 -12.46
N GLY A 273 28.55 11.92 -13.66
CA GLY A 273 28.33 10.81 -14.57
C GLY A 273 29.57 9.95 -14.79
N VAL A 274 29.36 8.72 -15.24
CA VAL A 274 30.41 7.77 -15.63
C VAL A 274 30.50 7.63 -17.14
N THR A 275 31.67 7.25 -17.64
CA THR A 275 31.82 6.80 -19.02
C THR A 275 31.15 5.43 -19.21
N THR A 276 30.77 5.10 -20.44
CA THR A 276 30.23 3.77 -20.80
C THR A 276 31.17 2.64 -20.36
N ARG A 277 32.50 2.87 -20.45
CA ARG A 277 33.50 1.89 -20.02
C ARG A 277 33.48 1.68 -18.51
N GLU A 278 33.52 2.75 -17.71
CA GLU A 278 33.50 2.67 -16.25
C GLU A 278 32.22 2.00 -15.73
N TYR A 279 31.08 2.30 -16.36
CA TYR A 279 29.81 1.65 -16.06
C TYR A 279 29.91 0.13 -16.27
N TRP A 280 30.35 -0.32 -17.45
CA TRP A 280 30.43 -1.75 -17.76
C TRP A 280 31.53 -2.47 -16.97
N ASP A 281 32.63 -1.80 -16.63
CA ASP A 281 33.67 -2.35 -15.75
C ASP A 281 33.11 -2.62 -14.34
N ALA A 282 32.31 -1.69 -13.80
CA ALA A 282 31.63 -1.87 -12.52
C ALA A 282 30.55 -2.96 -12.55
N VAL A 283 29.69 -2.94 -13.57
CA VAL A 283 28.66 -3.97 -13.77
C VAL A 283 29.30 -5.36 -13.89
N THR A 284 30.36 -5.51 -14.68
CA THR A 284 31.08 -6.80 -14.84
C THR A 284 31.65 -7.28 -13.52
N THR A 285 32.19 -6.37 -12.70
CA THR A 285 32.73 -6.68 -11.38
C THR A 285 31.65 -7.21 -10.43
N TYR A 286 30.51 -6.52 -10.32
CA TYR A 286 29.41 -6.94 -9.44
C TYR A 286 28.71 -8.20 -9.97
N ALA A 287 28.52 -8.32 -11.28
CA ALA A 287 27.93 -9.50 -11.89
C ALA A 287 28.79 -10.76 -11.65
N GLY A 288 30.12 -10.63 -11.74
CA GLY A 288 31.05 -11.73 -11.40
C GLY A 288 30.99 -12.15 -9.92
N LEU A 289 30.75 -11.19 -9.00
CA LEU A 289 30.50 -11.48 -7.58
C LEU A 289 29.20 -12.28 -7.39
N ALA A 290 28.12 -11.87 -8.08
CA ALA A 290 26.84 -12.57 -8.05
C ALA A 290 26.96 -14.01 -8.56
N VAL A 291 27.67 -14.23 -9.67
CA VAL A 291 27.94 -15.59 -10.19
C VAL A 291 28.66 -16.45 -9.14
N ARG A 292 29.68 -15.91 -8.47
CA ARG A 292 30.39 -16.65 -7.41
C ARG A 292 29.47 -17.04 -6.25
N MET A 293 28.56 -16.16 -5.84
CA MET A 293 27.61 -16.44 -4.75
C MET A 293 26.49 -17.41 -5.16
N ALA A 294 26.13 -17.45 -6.44
CA ALA A 294 25.11 -18.34 -6.98
C ALA A 294 25.63 -19.77 -7.21
N LYS A 295 26.94 -19.95 -7.43
CA LYS A 295 27.54 -21.29 -7.58
C LYS A 295 27.38 -22.08 -6.27
N GLY A 296 26.61 -23.16 -6.34
CA GLY A 296 26.31 -24.06 -5.22
C GLY A 296 25.02 -23.73 -4.48
N ASP A 297 24.31 -22.66 -4.88
CA ASP A 297 23.02 -22.26 -4.31
C ASP A 297 21.98 -22.17 -5.43
N LEU A 298 21.09 -23.17 -5.51
CA LEU A 298 20.09 -23.25 -6.58
C LEU A 298 19.10 -22.09 -6.56
N HIS A 299 18.78 -21.56 -5.39
CA HIS A 299 17.83 -20.46 -5.27
C HIS A 299 18.43 -19.18 -5.85
N ARG A 300 19.66 -18.85 -5.46
CA ARG A 300 20.41 -17.71 -6.03
C ARG A 300 20.67 -17.87 -7.52
N LEU A 301 20.98 -19.08 -7.96
CA LEU A 301 21.16 -19.38 -9.38
C LEU A 301 19.86 -19.13 -10.17
N ALA A 302 18.73 -19.53 -9.59
CA ALA A 302 17.42 -19.30 -10.18
C ALA A 302 17.10 -17.80 -10.28
N GLU A 303 17.34 -17.02 -9.23
CA GLU A 303 17.17 -15.55 -9.27
C GLU A 303 18.11 -14.87 -10.26
N LEU A 304 19.38 -15.29 -10.34
CA LEU A 304 20.34 -14.73 -11.30
C LEU A 304 19.96 -15.02 -12.75
N LEU A 305 19.31 -16.16 -13.03
CA LEU A 305 18.80 -16.48 -14.36
C LEU A 305 17.78 -15.47 -14.86
N ASP A 306 16.95 -14.88 -13.99
CA ASP A 306 15.98 -13.84 -14.39
C ASP A 306 16.68 -12.58 -14.96
N HIS A 307 17.97 -12.40 -14.70
CA HIS A 307 18.78 -11.28 -15.17
C HIS A 307 19.72 -11.64 -16.33
N VAL A 308 19.75 -12.91 -16.79
CA VAL A 308 20.81 -13.43 -17.69
C VAL A 308 20.94 -12.66 -19.02
N ASP A 309 19.84 -12.08 -19.51
CA ASP A 309 19.78 -11.29 -20.74
C ASP A 309 20.35 -9.86 -20.57
N SER A 310 20.42 -9.35 -19.33
CA SER A 310 20.98 -8.03 -19.02
C SER A 310 22.42 -8.07 -18.50
N LEU A 311 22.94 -9.27 -18.21
CA LEU A 311 24.32 -9.47 -17.76
C LEU A 311 25.33 -9.21 -18.90
N PRO A 312 26.57 -8.82 -18.55
CA PRO A 312 27.68 -8.82 -19.52
C PRO A 312 27.83 -10.18 -20.19
N PRO A 313 28.18 -10.26 -21.49
CA PRO A 313 28.18 -11.51 -22.25
C PRO A 313 29.02 -12.64 -21.61
N GLN A 314 30.18 -12.31 -21.07
CA GLN A 314 31.03 -13.30 -20.39
C GLN A 314 30.37 -13.85 -19.12
N THR A 315 29.72 -12.99 -18.34
CA THR A 315 29.00 -13.41 -17.13
C THR A 315 27.78 -14.25 -17.46
N SER A 316 27.03 -13.87 -18.50
CA SER A 316 25.90 -14.65 -19.02
C SER A 316 26.35 -16.06 -19.41
N ASP A 317 27.49 -16.15 -20.12
CA ASP A 317 28.12 -17.41 -20.49
C ASP A 317 28.50 -18.24 -19.25
N ASP A 318 29.15 -17.65 -18.25
CA ASP A 318 29.55 -18.33 -17.02
C ASP A 318 28.35 -18.89 -16.22
N VAL A 319 27.22 -18.18 -16.20
CA VAL A 319 25.97 -18.65 -15.56
C VAL A 319 25.42 -19.86 -16.30
N LEU A 320 25.25 -19.73 -17.62
CA LEU A 320 24.66 -20.79 -18.44
C LEU A 320 25.55 -22.04 -18.50
N GLU A 321 26.87 -21.88 -18.53
CA GLU A 321 27.84 -22.98 -18.42
C GLU A 321 27.73 -23.72 -17.08
N TYR A 322 27.52 -23.00 -15.98
CA TYR A 322 27.30 -23.62 -14.68
C TYR A 322 25.97 -24.38 -14.63
N VAL A 323 24.90 -23.83 -15.20
CA VAL A 323 23.58 -24.48 -15.28
C VAL A 323 23.62 -25.80 -16.05
N ILE A 324 24.41 -25.89 -17.12
CA ILE A 324 24.57 -27.13 -17.91
C ILE A 324 25.63 -28.09 -17.36
N SER A 325 26.36 -27.69 -16.31
CA SER A 325 27.41 -28.51 -15.71
C SER A 325 26.84 -29.74 -14.99
N ASP A 326 27.68 -30.74 -14.77
CA ASP A 326 27.28 -31.94 -14.02
C ASP A 326 26.84 -31.63 -12.58
N ALA A 327 27.28 -30.52 -12.00
CA ALA A 327 26.87 -30.07 -10.67
C ALA A 327 25.36 -29.78 -10.58
N VAL A 328 24.73 -29.38 -11.70
CA VAL A 328 23.29 -29.11 -11.79
C VAL A 328 22.57 -30.25 -12.51
N ARG A 329 23.15 -30.79 -13.59
CA ARG A 329 22.51 -31.82 -14.43
C ARG A 329 22.26 -33.14 -13.70
N LEU A 330 23.11 -33.50 -12.73
CA LEU A 330 22.99 -34.75 -11.97
C LEU A 330 22.05 -34.63 -10.77
N LEU A 331 21.49 -33.44 -10.51
CA LEU A 331 20.51 -33.26 -9.44
C LEU A 331 19.16 -33.92 -9.81
N PRO A 332 18.36 -34.34 -8.82
CA PRO A 332 17.01 -34.86 -9.05
C PRO A 332 16.15 -33.90 -9.88
N GLU A 333 15.29 -34.41 -10.76
CA GLU A 333 14.45 -33.57 -11.63
C GLU A 333 13.64 -32.52 -10.86
N GLU A 334 13.09 -32.92 -9.72
CA GLU A 334 12.36 -32.07 -8.78
C GLU A 334 13.14 -30.81 -8.37
N THR A 335 14.46 -30.91 -8.22
CA THR A 335 15.30 -29.80 -7.75
C THR A 335 15.77 -28.88 -8.88
N ARG A 336 15.83 -29.39 -10.12
CA ARG A 336 16.27 -28.62 -11.30
C ARG A 336 15.10 -28.09 -12.14
N VAL A 337 13.87 -28.52 -11.88
CA VAL A 337 12.66 -28.10 -12.62
C VAL A 337 12.46 -26.59 -12.55
N ASP A 338 12.77 -25.95 -11.42
CA ASP A 338 12.64 -24.51 -11.25
C ASP A 338 13.59 -23.73 -12.16
N LEU A 339 14.84 -24.18 -12.27
CA LEU A 339 15.82 -23.61 -13.21
C LEU A 339 15.34 -23.78 -14.65
N TRP A 340 14.86 -24.98 -14.99
CA TRP A 340 14.32 -25.26 -16.32
C TRP A 340 13.12 -24.37 -16.66
N ASN A 341 12.19 -24.20 -15.72
CA ASN A 341 11.02 -23.34 -15.88
C ASN A 341 11.41 -21.87 -16.16
N ARG A 342 12.44 -21.36 -15.48
CA ARG A 342 12.98 -20.01 -15.74
C ARG A 342 13.62 -19.88 -17.12
N LEU A 343 14.41 -20.86 -17.56
CA LEU A 343 14.96 -20.88 -18.92
C LEU A 343 13.86 -20.92 -19.99
N MET A 344 12.80 -21.68 -19.75
CA MET A 344 11.65 -21.73 -20.66
C MET A 344 10.87 -20.42 -20.67
N LYS A 345 10.75 -19.74 -19.53
CA LYS A 345 10.15 -18.40 -19.42
C LYS A 345 10.93 -17.38 -20.24
N LEU A 346 12.26 -17.32 -20.08
CA LEU A 346 13.15 -16.45 -20.86
C LEU A 346 13.02 -16.71 -22.36
N THR A 347 12.99 -17.99 -22.76
CA THR A 347 12.79 -18.37 -24.17
C THR A 347 11.47 -17.83 -24.71
N GLY A 348 10.38 -17.91 -23.92
CA GLY A 348 9.07 -17.37 -24.29
C GLY A 348 9.04 -15.83 -24.35
N GLU A 349 9.68 -15.15 -23.40
CA GLU A 349 9.80 -13.68 -23.37
C GLU A 349 10.59 -13.16 -24.58
N SER A 350 11.69 -13.83 -24.91
CA SER A 350 12.51 -13.51 -26.07
C SER A 350 11.75 -13.64 -27.40
N ILE A 351 10.96 -14.71 -27.58
CA ILE A 351 10.08 -14.87 -28.75
C ILE A 351 9.06 -13.73 -28.85
N ARG A 352 8.55 -13.22 -27.71
CA ARG A 352 7.65 -12.06 -27.69
C ARG A 352 8.39 -10.77 -28.02
N ALA A 353 9.58 -10.55 -27.46
CA ALA A 353 10.41 -9.37 -27.72
C ALA A 353 10.78 -9.23 -29.20
N GLN A 354 11.18 -10.33 -29.85
CA GLN A 354 11.47 -10.37 -31.29
C GLN A 354 10.28 -9.90 -32.15
N ARG A 355 9.05 -10.23 -31.74
CA ARG A 355 7.82 -9.82 -32.46
C ARG A 355 7.51 -8.36 -32.26
N SER A 356 7.71 -7.85 -31.05
CA SER A 356 7.58 -6.43 -30.72
C SER A 356 8.74 -5.59 -31.27
N GLN A 357 9.61 -6.17 -32.12
CA GLN A 357 10.80 -5.54 -32.69
C GLN A 357 11.74 -4.95 -31.62
N GLN A 358 11.70 -5.52 -30.42
CA GLN A 358 12.57 -5.12 -29.32
C GLN A 358 13.96 -5.74 -29.50
N PRO A 359 15.04 -5.04 -29.13
CA PRO A 359 16.39 -5.59 -29.17
C PRO A 359 16.46 -6.88 -28.35
N THR A 360 16.98 -7.95 -28.95
CA THR A 360 17.19 -9.25 -28.31
C THR A 360 18.56 -9.77 -28.71
N ASP A 361 19.38 -10.22 -27.75
CA ASP A 361 20.65 -10.87 -28.06
C ASP A 361 20.40 -12.33 -28.49
N GLN A 362 20.42 -12.55 -29.81
CA GLN A 362 20.19 -13.89 -30.38
C GLN A 362 21.21 -14.92 -29.90
N LYS A 363 22.43 -14.52 -29.58
CA LYS A 363 23.49 -15.44 -29.14
C LYS A 363 23.21 -15.95 -27.73
N VAL A 364 22.77 -15.07 -26.83
CA VAL A 364 22.35 -15.44 -25.47
C VAL A 364 21.12 -16.35 -25.53
N LEU A 365 20.13 -16.01 -26.37
CA LEU A 365 18.92 -16.83 -26.54
C LEU A 365 19.23 -18.27 -26.97
N GLU A 366 20.10 -18.47 -27.97
CA GLU A 366 20.45 -19.83 -28.39
C GLU A 366 21.15 -20.63 -27.29
N LYS A 367 21.93 -19.97 -26.43
CA LYS A 367 22.54 -20.61 -25.25
C LYS A 367 21.49 -20.95 -24.18
N VAL A 368 20.52 -20.07 -23.94
CA VAL A 368 19.39 -20.32 -23.02
C VAL A 368 18.57 -21.52 -23.49
N LYS A 369 18.23 -21.60 -24.78
CA LYS A 369 17.53 -22.75 -25.37
C LYS A 369 18.33 -24.05 -25.21
N MET A 370 19.62 -24.03 -25.54
CA MET A 370 20.50 -25.19 -25.34
C MET A 370 20.56 -25.62 -23.87
N ALA A 371 20.61 -24.67 -22.93
CA ALA A 371 20.57 -24.98 -21.51
C ALA A 371 19.24 -25.64 -21.12
N ALA A 372 18.11 -25.09 -21.60
CA ALA A 372 16.78 -25.63 -21.34
C ALA A 372 16.61 -27.06 -21.88
N GLU A 373 17.19 -27.37 -23.04
CA GLU A 373 17.19 -28.72 -23.60
C GLU A 373 18.02 -29.70 -22.75
N LYS A 374 19.21 -29.29 -22.28
CA LYS A 374 20.11 -30.14 -21.50
C LYS A 374 19.62 -30.43 -20.09
N ILE A 375 18.92 -29.47 -19.48
CA ILE A 375 18.35 -29.60 -18.12
C ILE A 375 16.84 -29.78 -18.13
N GLY A 376 16.25 -30.19 -19.25
CA GLY A 376 14.83 -30.53 -19.34
C GLY A 376 14.45 -31.76 -18.50
N PRO A 377 13.29 -31.77 -17.82
CA PRO A 377 12.77 -32.98 -17.20
C PRO A 377 12.40 -34.03 -18.24
N VAL A 378 12.67 -35.30 -17.93
CA VAL A 378 12.23 -36.45 -18.73
C VAL A 378 10.83 -36.88 -18.30
N SER A 379 10.52 -36.80 -17.00
CA SER A 379 9.21 -37.17 -16.48
C SER A 379 8.10 -36.23 -17.01
N PRO A 380 7.00 -36.77 -17.59
CA PRO A 380 5.84 -35.98 -17.98
C PRO A 380 5.28 -35.14 -16.81
N PHE A 381 5.39 -35.67 -15.59
CA PHE A 381 4.95 -35.00 -14.38
C PHE A 381 5.61 -33.61 -14.21
N TYR A 382 6.94 -33.52 -14.25
CA TYR A 382 7.63 -32.23 -14.09
C TYR A 382 7.59 -31.39 -15.37
N ARG A 383 7.68 -32.05 -16.54
CA ARG A 383 7.71 -31.37 -17.84
C ARG A 383 6.42 -30.57 -18.13
N TYR A 384 5.27 -31.13 -17.79
CA TYR A 384 3.98 -30.54 -18.15
C TYR A 384 3.35 -29.63 -17.10
N GLN A 385 3.86 -29.60 -15.86
CA GLN A 385 3.35 -28.73 -14.80
C GLN A 385 3.20 -27.26 -15.25
N ARG A 386 4.20 -26.75 -15.98
CA ARG A 386 4.19 -25.37 -16.50
C ARG A 386 3.02 -25.03 -17.43
N LEU A 387 2.36 -26.01 -18.04
CA LEU A 387 1.19 -25.77 -18.90
C LEU A 387 -0.08 -25.49 -18.08
N PHE A 388 -0.09 -25.82 -16.79
CA PHE A 388 -1.25 -25.69 -15.91
C PHE A 388 -1.03 -24.55 -14.92
N THR A 389 -0.82 -23.34 -15.46
CA THR A 389 -0.64 -22.08 -14.73
C THR A 389 -1.88 -21.18 -14.86
N ASP A 390 -2.17 -20.35 -13.86
CA ASP A 390 -3.23 -19.33 -13.97
C ASP A 390 -2.90 -18.24 -15.01
N ARG A 391 -1.62 -18.11 -15.39
CA ARG A 391 -1.14 -17.12 -16.36
C ARG A 391 -1.16 -17.64 -17.80
N ALA A 392 -2.34 -17.97 -18.32
CA ALA A 392 -2.52 -18.51 -19.68
C ALA A 392 -1.78 -17.72 -20.78
N HIS A 393 -1.77 -16.39 -20.66
CA HIS A 393 -1.16 -15.49 -21.63
C HIS A 393 0.35 -15.70 -21.77
N GLU A 394 1.04 -16.26 -20.77
CA GLU A 394 2.46 -16.58 -20.85
C GLU A 394 2.75 -17.77 -21.77
N LEU A 395 1.77 -18.67 -21.97
CA LEU A 395 1.86 -19.85 -22.85
C LEU A 395 1.56 -19.54 -24.31
N PHE A 396 0.96 -18.39 -24.57
CA PHE A 396 0.62 -17.95 -25.91
C PHE A 396 1.88 -17.59 -26.67
N ASP A 397 2.04 -18.25 -27.81
CA ASP A 397 3.16 -17.98 -28.68
C ASP A 397 2.96 -16.68 -29.45
N GLY A 398 1.77 -16.08 -29.50
CA GLY A 398 1.45 -14.83 -30.21
C GLY A 398 1.14 -15.01 -31.69
N GLN A 399 1.12 -16.23 -32.24
CA GLN A 399 0.81 -16.49 -33.65
C GLN A 399 -0.70 -16.68 -33.85
N GLY A 400 -1.28 -16.02 -34.85
CA GLY A 400 -2.71 -16.16 -35.14
C GLY A 400 -3.63 -15.48 -34.13
N SER A 401 -4.93 -15.74 -34.24
CA SER A 401 -5.94 -15.13 -33.37
C SER A 401 -5.83 -15.61 -31.92
N TYR A 402 -6.42 -14.87 -30.98
CA TYR A 402 -6.52 -15.31 -29.58
C TYR A 402 -7.15 -16.71 -29.46
N GLU A 403 -8.19 -16.99 -30.25
CA GLU A 403 -8.87 -18.29 -30.26
C GLU A 403 -7.97 -19.41 -30.78
N GLU A 404 -7.19 -19.15 -31.84
CA GLU A 404 -6.24 -20.13 -32.40
C GLU A 404 -5.11 -20.46 -31.41
N GLN A 405 -4.64 -19.46 -30.66
CA GLN A 405 -3.64 -19.64 -29.62
C GLN A 405 -4.19 -20.44 -28.44
N ARG A 406 -5.39 -20.06 -27.96
CA ARG A 406 -6.10 -20.81 -26.91
C ARG A 406 -6.31 -22.27 -27.30
N LYS A 407 -6.77 -22.53 -28.54
CA LYS A 407 -6.99 -23.88 -29.03
C LYS A 407 -5.71 -24.73 -29.04
N ARG A 408 -4.56 -24.13 -29.40
CA ARG A 408 -3.27 -24.84 -29.37
C ARG A 408 -2.81 -25.16 -27.95
N VAL A 409 -2.98 -24.22 -27.01
CA VAL A 409 -2.71 -24.48 -25.59
C VAL A 409 -3.64 -25.58 -25.06
N ASP A 410 -4.93 -25.54 -25.38
CA ASP A 410 -5.91 -26.55 -24.96
C ASP A 410 -5.52 -27.95 -25.50
N GLN A 411 -5.04 -28.04 -26.75
CA GLN A 411 -4.56 -29.29 -27.35
C GLN A 411 -3.30 -29.82 -26.66
N GLU A 412 -2.33 -28.95 -26.38
CA GLU A 412 -1.11 -29.34 -25.64
C GLU A 412 -1.43 -29.79 -24.21
N GLN A 413 -2.38 -29.12 -23.53
CA GLN A 413 -2.84 -29.53 -22.21
C GLN A 413 -3.56 -30.89 -22.23
N GLN A 414 -4.40 -31.15 -23.25
CA GLN A 414 -5.05 -32.46 -23.44
C GLN A 414 -4.04 -33.57 -23.67
N LYS A 415 -3.02 -33.30 -24.49
CA LYS A 415 -1.91 -34.23 -24.72
C LYS A 415 -1.14 -34.50 -23.43
N ALA A 416 -0.84 -33.44 -22.67
CA ALA A 416 -0.12 -33.54 -21.40
C ALA A 416 -0.85 -34.41 -20.37
N VAL A 417 -2.16 -34.22 -20.15
CA VAL A 417 -2.91 -35.04 -19.19
C VAL A 417 -2.96 -36.51 -19.61
N ASN A 418 -3.05 -36.80 -20.91
CA ASN A 418 -3.02 -38.16 -21.44
C ASN A 418 -1.64 -38.82 -21.27
N GLU A 419 -0.54 -38.10 -21.47
CA GLU A 419 0.81 -38.62 -21.25
C GLU A 419 1.11 -38.84 -19.76
N VAL A 420 0.67 -37.95 -18.88
CA VAL A 420 0.78 -38.11 -17.42
C VAL A 420 -0.01 -39.34 -16.96
N TYR A 421 -1.26 -39.49 -17.41
CA TYR A 421 -2.08 -40.65 -17.09
C TYR A 421 -1.49 -41.94 -17.69
N GLY A 422 -0.94 -41.89 -18.91
CA GLY A 422 -0.31 -43.05 -19.55
C GLY A 422 0.98 -43.51 -18.86
N ALA A 423 1.74 -42.60 -18.24
CA ALA A 423 2.99 -42.91 -17.55
C ALA A 423 2.76 -43.54 -16.17
N ASP A 424 1.89 -42.93 -15.36
CA ASP A 424 1.73 -43.26 -13.93
C ASP A 424 0.30 -43.66 -13.53
N GLY A 425 -0.62 -43.78 -14.48
CA GLY A 425 -2.01 -44.18 -14.25
C GLY A 425 -2.84 -43.15 -13.47
N TYR A 426 -3.92 -43.65 -12.86
CA TYR A 426 -4.85 -42.85 -12.07
C TYR A 426 -4.18 -42.16 -10.87
N ASP A 427 -3.34 -42.88 -10.12
CA ASP A 427 -2.61 -42.32 -8.97
C ASP A 427 -1.63 -41.21 -9.42
N GLY A 428 -0.99 -41.39 -10.58
CA GLY A 428 -0.15 -40.38 -11.22
C GLY A 428 -0.90 -39.08 -11.52
N LEU A 429 -2.09 -39.20 -12.12
CA LEU A 429 -2.96 -38.07 -12.41
C LEU A 429 -3.35 -37.32 -11.13
N LEU A 430 -3.77 -38.02 -10.07
CA LEU A 430 -4.15 -37.36 -8.80
C LEU A 430 -2.96 -36.63 -8.15
N ARG A 431 -1.75 -37.20 -8.20
CA ARG A 431 -0.53 -36.49 -7.76
C ARG A 431 -0.28 -35.26 -8.61
N PHE A 432 -0.47 -35.34 -9.92
CA PHE A 432 -0.22 -34.22 -10.84
C PHE A 432 -1.19 -33.07 -10.60
N VAL A 433 -2.48 -33.37 -10.38
CA VAL A 433 -3.48 -32.36 -10.03
C VAL A 433 -3.09 -31.59 -8.78
N ARG A 434 -2.58 -32.25 -7.74
CA ARG A 434 -2.13 -31.59 -6.49
C ARG A 434 -0.86 -30.74 -6.68
N ALA A 435 -0.03 -31.10 -7.66
CA ALA A 435 1.22 -30.40 -7.93
C ALA A 435 1.08 -29.27 -8.96
N ALA A 436 -0.01 -29.26 -9.74
CA ALA A 436 -0.28 -28.21 -10.71
C ALA A 436 -0.66 -26.91 -10.00
N GLN A 437 -0.17 -25.78 -10.51
CA GLN A 437 -0.56 -24.46 -10.01
C GLN A 437 -2.07 -24.21 -10.21
N SER A 438 -2.64 -24.71 -11.31
CA SER A 438 -4.05 -24.56 -11.66
C SER A 438 -4.70 -25.94 -11.86
N PRO A 439 -5.17 -26.60 -10.78
CA PRO A 439 -5.87 -27.89 -10.84
C PRO A 439 -7.11 -27.86 -11.76
N SER A 440 -7.81 -26.72 -11.80
CA SER A 440 -8.97 -26.52 -12.67
C SER A 440 -8.62 -26.65 -14.16
N ARG A 441 -7.42 -26.25 -14.60
CA ARG A 441 -6.98 -26.44 -15.99
C ARG A 441 -6.73 -27.90 -16.31
N VAL A 442 -6.22 -28.67 -15.35
CA VAL A 442 -6.06 -30.13 -15.50
C VAL A 442 -7.43 -30.77 -15.71
N GLY A 443 -8.42 -30.37 -14.91
CA GLY A 443 -9.79 -30.88 -15.02
C GLY A 443 -10.44 -30.53 -16.35
N SER A 444 -10.30 -29.28 -16.81
CA SER A 444 -10.79 -28.86 -18.12
C SER A 444 -10.13 -29.64 -19.27
N ALA A 445 -8.81 -29.80 -19.23
CA ALA A 445 -8.09 -30.58 -20.25
C ALA A 445 -8.58 -32.04 -20.28
N LEU A 446 -8.67 -32.69 -19.13
CA LEU A 446 -9.14 -34.07 -19.04
C LEU A 446 -10.61 -34.22 -19.43
N GLY A 447 -11.49 -33.30 -19.01
CA GLY A 447 -12.91 -33.31 -19.36
C GLY A 447 -13.15 -33.21 -20.87
N ALA A 448 -12.24 -32.56 -21.61
CA ALA A 448 -12.32 -32.46 -23.05
C ALA A 448 -11.92 -33.76 -23.80
N CYS A 449 -11.08 -34.62 -23.22
CA CYS A 449 -10.49 -35.78 -23.93
C CYS A 449 -10.70 -37.14 -23.26
N ALA A 450 -11.20 -37.20 -22.02
CA ALA A 450 -11.40 -38.46 -21.31
C ALA A 450 -12.45 -39.35 -22.02
N ASP A 451 -12.55 -40.61 -21.60
CA ASP A 451 -13.59 -41.56 -22.02
C ASP A 451 -14.50 -41.97 -20.83
N SER A 452 -15.49 -42.83 -21.10
CA SER A 452 -16.43 -43.31 -20.08
C SER A 452 -15.76 -44.19 -19.00
N MET A 453 -14.60 -44.78 -19.28
CA MET A 453 -13.84 -45.56 -18.32
C MET A 453 -13.21 -44.65 -17.27
N ILE A 454 -12.64 -43.52 -17.70
CA ILE A 454 -12.10 -42.48 -16.80
C ILE A 454 -13.23 -41.85 -15.98
N ASP A 455 -14.37 -41.55 -16.60
CA ASP A 455 -15.54 -41.02 -15.88
C ASP A 455 -15.96 -41.96 -14.73
N ALA A 456 -15.97 -43.28 -14.97
CA ALA A 456 -16.33 -44.28 -13.95
C ALA A 456 -15.28 -44.49 -12.85
N GLN A 457 -14.00 -44.15 -13.09
CA GLN A 457 -12.96 -44.15 -12.04
C GLN A 457 -13.08 -42.92 -11.12
N ILE A 458 -13.55 -41.80 -11.68
CA ILE A 458 -13.65 -40.50 -10.98
C ILE A 458 -15.00 -40.34 -10.26
N LEU A 459 -16.10 -40.76 -10.90
CA LEU A 459 -17.45 -40.57 -10.40
C LEU A 459 -18.04 -41.88 -9.88
N PRO A 460 -18.61 -41.91 -8.66
CA PRO A 460 -18.77 -40.78 -7.72
C PRO A 460 -17.61 -40.60 -6.73
N SER A 461 -16.55 -41.41 -6.81
CA SER A 461 -15.53 -41.60 -5.76
C SER A 461 -14.89 -40.31 -5.25
N LEU A 462 -14.69 -39.32 -6.13
CA LEU A 462 -14.05 -38.06 -5.78
C LEU A 462 -15.03 -36.93 -5.42
N LEU A 463 -16.35 -37.10 -5.61
CA LEU A 463 -17.35 -36.06 -5.37
C LEU A 463 -17.42 -35.61 -3.90
N ASP A 464 -17.02 -36.45 -2.95
CA ASP A 464 -17.00 -36.12 -1.52
C ASP A 464 -15.61 -35.69 -1.03
N SER A 465 -14.67 -35.42 -1.94
CA SER A 465 -13.33 -34.97 -1.59
C SER A 465 -13.38 -33.61 -0.89
N LYS A 466 -12.59 -33.47 0.18
CA LYS A 466 -12.38 -32.19 0.91
C LYS A 466 -11.05 -31.52 0.55
N ASP A 467 -10.33 -32.08 -0.41
CA ASP A 467 -9.08 -31.54 -0.93
C ASP A 467 -9.40 -30.46 -1.97
N SER A 468 -9.03 -29.21 -1.69
CA SER A 468 -9.33 -28.06 -2.55
C SER A 468 -8.79 -28.20 -3.98
N ALA A 469 -7.64 -28.85 -4.17
CA ALA A 469 -7.11 -29.10 -5.51
C ALA A 469 -7.98 -30.10 -6.29
N MET A 470 -8.48 -31.11 -5.59
CA MET A 470 -9.44 -32.07 -6.18
C MET A 470 -10.78 -31.42 -6.48
N GLU A 471 -11.30 -30.56 -5.60
CA GLU A 471 -12.56 -29.85 -5.83
C GLU A 471 -12.49 -28.97 -7.09
N GLN A 472 -11.40 -28.21 -7.26
CA GLN A 472 -11.17 -27.38 -8.45
C GLN A 472 -11.05 -28.22 -9.73
N PHE A 473 -10.32 -29.34 -9.67
CA PHE A 473 -10.16 -30.27 -10.77
C PHE A 473 -11.50 -30.92 -11.17
N LEU A 474 -12.29 -31.38 -10.20
CA LEU A 474 -13.57 -32.04 -10.47
C LEU A 474 -14.58 -31.05 -11.04
N GLY A 475 -14.66 -29.85 -10.47
CA GLY A 475 -15.59 -28.83 -10.93
C GLY A 475 -15.38 -28.48 -12.39
N SER A 476 -14.13 -28.23 -12.79
CA SER A 476 -13.83 -27.92 -14.18
C SER A 476 -13.92 -29.14 -15.11
N LEU A 477 -13.64 -30.35 -14.62
CA LEU A 477 -13.80 -31.58 -15.38
C LEU A 477 -15.26 -31.82 -15.72
N ILE A 478 -16.15 -31.78 -14.72
CA ILE A 478 -17.58 -32.02 -14.89
C ILE A 478 -18.20 -30.94 -15.77
N TRP A 479 -17.87 -29.68 -15.51
CA TRP A 479 -18.33 -28.55 -16.34
C TRP A 479 -17.87 -28.71 -17.79
N ARG A 480 -16.59 -29.04 -18.02
CA ARG A 480 -16.05 -29.20 -19.38
C ARG A 480 -16.60 -30.44 -20.09
N ARG A 481 -16.87 -31.51 -19.36
CA ARG A 481 -17.55 -32.71 -19.87
C ARG A 481 -18.94 -32.38 -20.38
N HIS A 482 -19.73 -31.70 -19.56
CA HIS A 482 -21.06 -31.21 -19.96
C HIS A 482 -20.98 -30.25 -21.15
N PHE A 483 -20.02 -29.34 -21.17
CA PHE A 483 -19.85 -28.42 -22.31
C PHE A 483 -19.60 -29.15 -23.65
N VAL A 484 -18.89 -30.28 -23.63
CA VAL A 484 -18.56 -31.06 -24.85
C VAL A 484 -19.67 -32.04 -25.24
N LEU A 485 -20.29 -32.70 -24.26
CA LEU A 485 -21.23 -33.81 -24.50
C LEU A 485 -22.70 -33.47 -24.24
N GLY A 486 -22.98 -32.30 -23.67
CA GLY A 486 -24.31 -31.83 -23.31
C GLY A 486 -24.90 -32.54 -22.09
N TRP A 487 -26.18 -32.25 -21.84
CA TRP A 487 -26.96 -32.84 -20.74
C TRP A 487 -27.19 -34.34 -20.90
N GLU A 488 -27.16 -34.87 -22.12
CA GLU A 488 -27.31 -36.31 -22.40
C GLU A 488 -26.27 -37.16 -21.68
N TRP A 489 -25.03 -36.66 -21.57
CA TRP A 489 -23.97 -37.32 -20.80
C TRP A 489 -24.31 -37.38 -19.31
N ALA A 490 -24.75 -36.26 -18.72
CA ALA A 490 -25.11 -36.21 -17.31
C ALA A 490 -26.29 -37.16 -17.00
N ASP A 491 -27.27 -37.23 -17.90
CA ASP A 491 -28.45 -38.10 -17.76
C ASP A 491 -28.14 -39.59 -17.98
N ALA A 492 -27.04 -39.91 -18.68
CA ALA A 492 -26.60 -41.29 -18.91
C ALA A 492 -25.85 -41.91 -17.72
N LEU A 493 -25.47 -41.11 -16.72
CA LEU A 493 -24.77 -41.60 -15.52
C LEU A 493 -25.71 -42.43 -14.62
N ASP A 494 -25.23 -43.57 -14.12
CA ASP A 494 -25.98 -44.35 -13.12
C ASP A 494 -25.82 -43.74 -11.72
N VAL A 495 -26.67 -42.76 -11.43
CA VAL A 495 -26.70 -42.02 -10.15
C VAL A 495 -27.53 -42.71 -9.06
N ARG A 496 -28.06 -43.91 -9.30
CA ARG A 496 -28.95 -44.59 -8.33
C ARG A 496 -28.21 -45.01 -7.07
N SER A 497 -26.94 -45.36 -7.21
CA SER A 497 -26.05 -45.75 -6.11
C SER A 497 -25.42 -44.56 -5.37
N TRP A 498 -25.60 -43.34 -5.89
CA TRP A 498 -24.96 -42.14 -5.34
C TRP A 498 -25.72 -41.63 -4.11
N THR A 499 -24.96 -41.10 -3.15
CA THR A 499 -25.54 -40.43 -1.99
C THR A 499 -26.20 -39.11 -2.38
N PRO A 500 -27.14 -38.57 -1.58
CA PRO A 500 -27.68 -37.23 -1.81
C PRO A 500 -26.59 -36.15 -1.89
N ASP A 501 -25.53 -36.26 -1.07
CA ASP A 501 -24.42 -35.29 -1.09
C ASP A 501 -23.61 -35.34 -2.37
N GLN A 502 -23.38 -36.53 -2.93
CA GLN A 502 -22.68 -36.73 -4.20
C GLN A 502 -23.50 -36.17 -5.37
N LYS A 503 -24.80 -36.48 -5.41
CA LYS A 503 -25.72 -35.92 -6.42
C LYS A 503 -25.75 -34.39 -6.36
N ALA A 504 -25.88 -33.83 -5.15
CA ALA A 504 -25.86 -32.39 -4.94
C ALA A 504 -24.54 -31.76 -5.37
N GLN A 505 -23.39 -32.39 -5.07
CA GLN A 505 -22.08 -31.88 -5.47
C GLN A 505 -21.89 -31.92 -6.99
N PHE A 506 -22.27 -33.03 -7.63
CA PHE A 506 -22.19 -33.17 -9.09
C PHE A 506 -23.02 -32.10 -9.79
N LEU A 507 -24.28 -31.92 -9.36
CA LEU A 507 -25.17 -30.89 -9.91
C LEU A 507 -24.65 -29.48 -9.64
N ALA A 508 -23.98 -29.24 -8.49
CA ALA A 508 -23.38 -27.94 -8.16
C ALA A 508 -22.17 -27.58 -9.03
N TYR A 509 -21.56 -28.53 -9.73
CA TYR A 509 -20.50 -28.29 -10.71
C TYR A 509 -21.02 -28.07 -12.14
N LEU A 510 -22.30 -28.30 -12.38
CA LEU A 510 -22.95 -28.01 -13.65
C LEU A 510 -23.49 -26.57 -13.68
N PRO A 511 -23.81 -26.03 -14.87
CA PRO A 511 -24.26 -24.65 -15.00
C PRO A 511 -25.46 -24.33 -14.09
N PHE A 512 -25.44 -23.16 -13.46
CA PHE A 512 -26.49 -22.64 -12.59
C PHE A 512 -27.71 -22.16 -13.40
N ALA A 513 -28.43 -23.13 -13.97
CA ALA A 513 -29.52 -22.91 -14.92
C ALA A 513 -30.77 -23.78 -14.60
N PRO A 514 -31.95 -23.44 -15.16
CA PRO A 514 -33.19 -24.20 -14.92
C PRO A 514 -33.07 -25.69 -15.23
N GLU A 515 -32.28 -26.08 -16.23
CA GLU A 515 -32.01 -27.47 -16.57
C GLU A 515 -31.30 -28.22 -15.43
N ALA A 516 -30.42 -27.55 -14.69
CA ALA A 516 -29.82 -28.11 -13.48
C ALA A 516 -30.86 -28.21 -12.36
N TRP A 517 -31.68 -27.18 -12.18
CA TRP A 517 -32.69 -27.14 -11.11
C TRP A 517 -33.79 -28.19 -11.28
N GLU A 518 -34.21 -28.48 -12.52
CA GLU A 518 -35.13 -29.60 -12.80
C GLU A 518 -34.53 -30.94 -12.34
N ARG A 519 -33.22 -31.14 -12.56
CA ARG A 519 -32.51 -32.34 -12.09
C ARG A 519 -32.33 -32.34 -10.59
N VAL A 520 -32.10 -31.18 -9.97
CA VAL A 520 -32.10 -31.01 -8.51
C VAL A 520 -33.42 -31.51 -7.92
N SER A 521 -34.57 -31.07 -8.45
CA SER A 521 -35.87 -31.56 -7.99
C SER A 521 -36.10 -33.05 -8.26
N LYS A 522 -35.69 -33.54 -9.43
CA LYS A 522 -35.89 -34.95 -9.81
C LYS A 522 -34.97 -35.92 -9.05
N TRP A 523 -33.72 -35.54 -8.80
CA TRP A 523 -32.69 -36.44 -8.26
C TRP A 523 -32.56 -36.37 -6.74
N LEU A 524 -32.86 -35.21 -6.15
CA LEU A 524 -32.72 -34.95 -4.70
C LEU A 524 -34.07 -34.91 -3.98
N GLY A 525 -35.15 -34.45 -4.60
CA GLY A 525 -36.47 -34.40 -3.95
C GLY A 525 -36.45 -33.63 -2.61
N GLU A 526 -36.66 -34.31 -1.49
CA GLU A 526 -36.61 -33.66 -0.17
C GLU A 526 -35.21 -33.14 0.23
N ASP A 527 -34.15 -33.64 -0.42
CA ASP A 527 -32.75 -33.26 -0.17
C ASP A 527 -32.25 -32.07 -1.01
N GLU A 528 -33.12 -31.36 -1.75
CA GLU A 528 -32.74 -30.21 -2.62
C GLU A 528 -31.89 -29.15 -1.90
N SER A 529 -32.12 -28.93 -0.59
CA SER A 529 -31.36 -27.97 0.21
C SER A 529 -29.84 -28.18 0.14
N ARG A 530 -29.38 -29.43 -0.05
CA ARG A 530 -27.96 -29.77 -0.21
C ARG A 530 -27.33 -29.14 -1.45
N TYR A 531 -28.07 -29.07 -2.56
CA TYR A 531 -27.60 -28.40 -3.78
C TYR A 531 -27.48 -26.90 -3.54
N TRP A 532 -28.52 -26.28 -2.99
CA TRP A 532 -28.55 -24.84 -2.73
C TRP A 532 -27.46 -24.40 -1.75
N MET A 533 -27.04 -25.27 -0.82
CA MET A 533 -25.88 -25.04 0.05
C MET A 533 -24.52 -25.10 -0.69
N LYS A 534 -24.41 -25.90 -1.76
CA LYS A 534 -23.13 -26.21 -2.45
C LYS A 534 -22.87 -25.42 -3.73
N THR A 535 -23.92 -25.00 -4.43
CA THR A 535 -23.80 -24.30 -5.73
C THR A 535 -22.98 -23.02 -5.65
N SER A 536 -22.22 -22.69 -6.70
CA SER A 536 -21.54 -21.39 -6.83
C SER A 536 -22.54 -20.22 -6.92
N ALA A 537 -23.76 -20.52 -7.39
CA ALA A 537 -24.83 -19.57 -7.67
C ALA A 537 -24.35 -18.42 -8.60
N GLU A 538 -23.72 -18.76 -9.72
CA GLU A 538 -23.26 -17.79 -10.73
C GLU A 538 -24.45 -17.35 -11.61
N PRO A 539 -25.00 -16.14 -11.43
CA PRO A 539 -26.24 -15.75 -12.10
C PRO A 539 -26.13 -15.65 -13.62
N ARG A 540 -24.92 -15.38 -14.14
CA ARG A 540 -24.65 -15.22 -15.58
C ARG A 540 -24.88 -16.51 -16.39
N GLU A 541 -25.03 -17.65 -15.73
CA GLU A 541 -25.31 -18.92 -16.38
C GLU A 541 -26.81 -19.14 -16.66
N SER A 542 -27.69 -18.22 -16.23
CA SER A 542 -29.14 -18.29 -16.48
C SER A 542 -29.80 -16.94 -16.73
N ASP A 543 -30.63 -16.87 -17.77
CA ASP A 543 -31.47 -15.70 -18.05
C ASP A 543 -32.85 -15.75 -17.34
N THR A 544 -33.23 -16.88 -16.75
CA THR A 544 -34.58 -17.14 -16.22
C THR A 544 -34.58 -17.85 -14.86
N GLY A 545 -35.67 -17.70 -14.09
CA GLY A 545 -35.86 -18.38 -12.80
C GLY A 545 -34.93 -17.94 -11.65
N LEU A 546 -34.06 -16.94 -11.85
CA LEU A 546 -33.17 -16.39 -10.81
C LEU A 546 -33.91 -15.86 -9.57
N GLY A 547 -35.17 -15.40 -9.71
CA GLY A 547 -35.98 -14.97 -8.57
C GLY A 547 -36.36 -16.13 -7.65
N GLU A 548 -36.69 -17.29 -8.22
CA GLU A 548 -36.95 -18.53 -7.48
C GLU A 548 -35.66 -19.11 -6.89
N ALA A 549 -34.56 -19.02 -7.64
CA ALA A 549 -33.25 -19.40 -7.15
C ALA A 549 -32.83 -18.55 -5.93
N ALA A 550 -33.08 -17.23 -5.96
CA ALA A 550 -32.82 -16.33 -4.84
C ALA A 550 -33.66 -16.69 -3.59
N GLU A 551 -34.94 -17.03 -3.75
CA GLU A 551 -35.78 -17.54 -2.65
C GLU A 551 -35.22 -18.84 -2.05
N ASN A 552 -34.80 -19.79 -2.90
CA ASN A 552 -34.22 -21.05 -2.44
C ASN A 552 -32.88 -20.86 -1.71
N LEU A 553 -32.01 -19.98 -2.21
CA LEU A 553 -30.76 -19.60 -1.56
C LEU A 553 -31.00 -18.92 -0.21
N LEU A 554 -31.97 -18.01 -0.14
CA LEU A 554 -32.36 -17.35 1.10
C LEU A 554 -32.89 -18.37 2.14
N ARG A 555 -33.69 -19.35 1.71
CA ARG A 555 -34.24 -20.42 2.57
C ARG A 555 -33.15 -21.28 3.22
N VAL A 556 -32.02 -21.47 2.56
CA VAL A 556 -30.87 -22.24 3.11
C VAL A 556 -29.82 -21.36 3.79
N GLY A 557 -30.13 -20.07 4.03
CA GLY A 557 -29.23 -19.17 4.75
C GLY A 557 -28.05 -18.65 3.94
N ARG A 558 -28.20 -18.51 2.61
CA ARG A 558 -27.19 -17.94 1.69
C ARG A 558 -27.64 -16.62 1.08
N PRO A 559 -27.79 -15.56 1.89
CA PRO A 559 -28.32 -14.29 1.42
C PRO A 559 -27.37 -13.56 0.45
N LEU A 560 -26.05 -13.70 0.53
CA LEU A 560 -25.15 -12.99 -0.40
C LEU A 560 -25.25 -13.58 -1.81
N ALA A 561 -25.30 -14.91 -1.93
CA ALA A 561 -25.58 -15.58 -3.20
C ALA A 561 -26.96 -15.17 -3.78
N ALA A 562 -27.98 -15.02 -2.94
CA ALA A 562 -29.29 -14.54 -3.37
C ALA A 562 -29.24 -13.08 -3.86
N LEU A 563 -28.46 -12.20 -3.21
CA LEU A 563 -28.28 -10.81 -3.66
C LEU A 563 -27.67 -10.74 -5.07
N ARG A 564 -26.66 -11.57 -5.37
CA ARG A 564 -26.09 -11.63 -6.73
C ARG A 564 -27.13 -12.01 -7.78
N CYS A 565 -28.02 -12.95 -7.48
CA CYS A 565 -29.13 -13.30 -8.38
C CYS A 565 -30.11 -12.12 -8.59
N LEU A 566 -30.43 -11.38 -7.53
CA LEU A 566 -31.35 -10.25 -7.58
C LEU A 566 -30.74 -9.04 -8.28
N GLU A 567 -29.45 -8.77 -8.08
CA GLU A 567 -28.72 -7.72 -8.78
C GLU A 567 -28.69 -7.98 -10.28
N HIS A 568 -28.39 -9.22 -10.69
CA HIS A 568 -28.38 -9.58 -12.11
C HIS A 568 -29.75 -9.33 -12.78
N LEU A 569 -30.84 -9.65 -12.08
CA LEU A 569 -32.20 -9.34 -12.54
C LEU A 569 -32.46 -7.82 -12.63
N ALA A 570 -31.95 -7.04 -11.68
CA ALA A 570 -32.11 -5.59 -11.66
C ALA A 570 -31.39 -4.91 -12.84
N VAL A 571 -30.15 -5.33 -13.13
CA VAL A 571 -29.35 -4.82 -14.27
C VAL A 571 -30.04 -5.10 -15.60
N ASP A 572 -30.65 -6.28 -15.75
CA ASP A 572 -31.44 -6.67 -16.92
C ASP A 572 -32.79 -5.92 -17.04
N LYS A 573 -33.10 -4.99 -16.13
CA LYS A 573 -34.37 -4.26 -16.02
C LYS A 573 -35.58 -5.19 -15.88
N LYS A 574 -35.37 -6.39 -15.34
CA LYS A 574 -36.46 -7.31 -14.97
C LYS A 574 -37.05 -6.85 -13.64
N ALA A 575 -38.33 -7.12 -13.42
CA ALA A 575 -38.99 -6.75 -12.18
C ALA A 575 -38.37 -7.53 -11.00
N VAL A 576 -37.74 -6.82 -10.08
CA VAL A 576 -37.26 -7.37 -8.81
C VAL A 576 -38.27 -7.00 -7.73
N GLY A 577 -38.76 -7.98 -6.97
CA GLY A 577 -39.69 -7.71 -5.89
C GLY A 577 -38.99 -6.95 -4.75
N GLY A 578 -39.32 -5.67 -4.53
CA GLY A 578 -38.69 -4.84 -3.49
C GLY A 578 -38.70 -5.48 -2.09
N GLN A 579 -39.79 -6.17 -1.73
CA GLN A 579 -39.86 -6.90 -0.45
C GLN A 579 -38.86 -8.07 -0.35
N LEU A 580 -38.60 -8.77 -1.45
CA LEU A 580 -37.59 -9.84 -1.48
C LEU A 580 -36.19 -9.24 -1.28
N VAL A 581 -35.87 -8.13 -1.95
CA VAL A 581 -34.60 -7.42 -1.76
C VAL A 581 -34.42 -6.97 -0.31
N VAL A 582 -35.44 -6.37 0.30
CA VAL A 582 -35.42 -5.95 1.72
C VAL A 582 -35.14 -7.13 2.64
N ARG A 583 -35.83 -8.27 2.47
CA ARG A 583 -35.57 -9.47 3.30
C ARG A 583 -34.16 -10.00 3.11
N THR A 584 -33.67 -10.07 1.87
CA THR A 584 -32.34 -10.60 1.56
C THR A 584 -31.23 -9.70 2.10
N LEU A 585 -31.35 -8.37 1.96
CA LEU A 585 -30.39 -7.41 2.53
C LEU A 585 -30.36 -7.48 4.07
N ASN A 586 -31.52 -7.57 4.72
CA ASN A 586 -31.56 -7.75 6.18
C ASN A 586 -30.90 -9.08 6.62
N ALA A 587 -31.14 -10.17 5.88
CA ALA A 587 -30.49 -11.46 6.15
C ALA A 587 -28.97 -11.40 5.91
N ALA A 588 -28.52 -10.67 4.88
CA ALA A 588 -27.12 -10.48 4.55
C ALA A 588 -26.34 -9.77 5.67
N ALA A 589 -26.96 -8.79 6.35
CA ALA A 589 -26.34 -8.04 7.44
C ALA A 589 -25.91 -8.91 8.64
N SER A 590 -26.53 -10.09 8.81
CA SER A 590 -26.19 -11.07 9.87
C SER A 590 -25.65 -12.38 9.30
N SER A 591 -25.25 -12.40 8.03
CA SER A 591 -24.80 -13.61 7.35
C SER A 591 -23.43 -14.07 7.82
N SER A 592 -23.24 -15.39 7.93
CA SER A 592 -21.93 -16.03 8.10
C SER A 592 -21.33 -16.51 6.78
N GLU A 593 -21.95 -16.19 5.64
CA GLU A 593 -21.44 -16.52 4.31
C GLU A 593 -20.11 -15.78 4.06
N LYS A 594 -19.16 -16.45 3.40
CA LYS A 594 -17.91 -15.80 3.01
C LYS A 594 -18.22 -14.82 1.86
N PRO A 595 -17.92 -13.52 2.01
CA PRO A 595 -18.23 -12.55 0.98
C PRO A 595 -17.36 -12.76 -0.27
N HIS A 596 -17.98 -12.64 -1.44
CA HIS A 596 -17.33 -12.52 -2.74
C HIS A 596 -16.92 -11.06 -2.99
N GLN A 597 -15.94 -10.85 -3.88
CA GLN A 597 -15.47 -9.50 -4.23
C GLN A 597 -16.60 -8.61 -4.79
N ASP A 598 -17.55 -9.22 -5.49
CA ASP A 598 -18.66 -8.54 -6.15
C ASP A 598 -19.86 -8.25 -5.23
N ASP A 599 -19.90 -8.85 -4.02
CA ASP A 599 -21.07 -8.72 -3.14
C ASP A 599 -21.28 -7.27 -2.69
N GLY A 600 -20.20 -6.51 -2.49
CA GLY A 600 -20.29 -5.09 -2.16
C GLY A 600 -20.97 -4.29 -3.28
N TYR A 601 -20.60 -4.54 -4.53
CA TYR A 601 -21.23 -3.92 -5.69
C TYR A 601 -22.72 -4.31 -5.78
N ALA A 602 -23.03 -5.59 -5.59
CA ALA A 602 -24.41 -6.08 -5.64
C ALA A 602 -25.30 -5.44 -4.56
N ILE A 603 -24.78 -5.29 -3.34
CA ILE A 603 -25.47 -4.61 -2.24
C ILE A 603 -25.77 -3.16 -2.61
N VAL A 604 -24.76 -2.41 -3.08
CA VAL A 604 -24.92 -0.98 -3.42
C VAL A 604 -25.94 -0.79 -4.55
N GLN A 605 -25.89 -1.62 -5.60
CA GLN A 605 -26.85 -1.57 -6.71
C GLN A 605 -28.28 -1.87 -6.24
N LEU A 606 -28.47 -2.88 -5.38
CA LEU A 606 -29.80 -3.21 -4.87
C LEU A 606 -30.34 -2.15 -3.89
N ILE A 607 -29.48 -1.48 -3.13
CA ILE A 607 -29.88 -0.31 -2.33
C ILE A 607 -30.35 0.81 -3.25
N GLU A 608 -29.64 1.09 -4.36
CA GLU A 608 -30.08 2.09 -5.35
C GLU A 608 -31.45 1.74 -5.96
N VAL A 609 -31.72 0.46 -6.25
CA VAL A 609 -33.04 0.01 -6.69
C VAL A 609 -34.11 0.33 -5.64
N LEU A 610 -33.85 0.02 -4.36
CA LEU A 610 -34.78 0.31 -3.26
C LEU A 610 -35.01 1.81 -3.04
N GLN A 611 -34.00 2.64 -3.23
CA GLN A 611 -34.12 4.10 -3.13
C GLN A 611 -35.10 4.66 -4.18
N ASN A 612 -35.16 4.04 -5.36
CA ASN A 612 -36.04 4.46 -6.44
C ASN A 612 -37.42 3.78 -6.43
N ASP A 613 -37.60 2.72 -5.63
CA ASP A 613 -38.85 1.97 -5.52
C ASP A 613 -39.82 2.65 -4.53
N LEU A 614 -40.92 3.22 -5.06
CA LEU A 614 -41.96 3.87 -4.25
C LEU A 614 -42.88 2.88 -3.54
N THR A 615 -42.78 1.58 -3.83
CA THR A 615 -43.61 0.54 -3.21
C THR A 615 -43.06 0.04 -1.87
N VAL A 616 -41.82 0.39 -1.53
CA VAL A 616 -41.15 0.01 -0.28
C VAL A 616 -41.21 1.15 0.74
N GLU A 617 -41.42 0.80 2.01
CA GLU A 617 -41.45 1.79 3.09
C GLU A 617 -40.09 2.50 3.24
N ARG A 618 -40.09 3.84 3.30
CA ARG A 618 -38.85 4.63 3.42
C ARG A 618 -38.05 4.32 4.69
N ALA A 619 -38.73 3.96 5.78
CA ALA A 619 -38.08 3.53 7.01
C ALA A 619 -37.26 2.25 6.84
N ASP A 620 -37.72 1.31 6.02
CA ASP A 620 -36.97 0.08 5.70
C ASP A 620 -35.73 0.39 4.87
N VAL A 621 -35.83 1.30 3.89
CA VAL A 621 -34.68 1.72 3.07
C VAL A 621 -33.64 2.45 3.92
N ALA A 622 -34.06 3.39 4.78
CA ALA A 622 -33.16 4.10 5.70
C ALA A 622 -32.43 3.14 6.65
N ARG A 623 -33.12 2.11 7.16
CA ARG A 623 -32.51 1.07 8.00
C ARG A 623 -31.47 0.25 7.24
N ILE A 624 -31.76 -0.11 5.98
CA ILE A 624 -30.82 -0.85 5.13
C ILE A 624 -29.59 0.01 4.83
N GLU A 625 -29.78 1.29 4.49
CA GLU A 625 -28.66 2.23 4.28
C GLU A 625 -27.78 2.34 5.53
N TRP A 626 -28.37 2.39 6.73
CA TRP A 626 -27.62 2.37 7.98
C TRP A 626 -26.83 1.06 8.19
N LEU A 627 -27.45 -0.09 7.91
CA LEU A 627 -26.80 -1.41 8.06
C LEU A 627 -25.58 -1.55 7.15
N PHE A 628 -25.66 -1.03 5.93
CA PHE A 628 -24.61 -1.12 4.92
C PHE A 628 -23.83 0.19 4.71
N LEU A 629 -23.92 1.13 5.64
CA LEU A 629 -23.21 2.41 5.58
C LEU A 629 -21.70 2.26 5.31
N PRO A 630 -20.99 1.24 5.83
CA PRO A 630 -19.59 0.99 5.47
C PRO A 630 -19.31 0.82 3.97
N LEU A 631 -20.31 0.39 3.19
CA LEU A 631 -20.21 0.16 1.75
C LEU A 631 -20.70 1.34 0.90
N LEU A 632 -21.41 2.30 1.50
CA LEU A 632 -21.97 3.46 0.82
C LEU A 632 -21.01 4.63 0.94
N GLU A 633 -20.76 5.32 -0.16
CA GLU A 633 -20.03 6.59 -0.18
C GLU A 633 -20.97 7.79 0.01
N GLY A 634 -20.40 8.96 0.30
CA GLY A 634 -21.14 10.23 0.42
C GLY A 634 -22.06 10.50 -0.77
N GLY A 635 -23.37 10.59 -0.49
CA GLY A 635 -24.43 10.77 -1.49
C GLY A 635 -25.11 9.47 -1.98
N GLN A 636 -24.63 8.29 -1.55
CA GLN A 636 -25.28 7.00 -1.83
C GLN A 636 -26.25 6.56 -0.72
N HIS A 637 -26.31 7.26 0.41
CA HIS A 637 -27.23 7.02 1.53
C HIS A 637 -28.33 8.11 1.59
N ARG A 638 -29.02 8.31 0.45
CA ARG A 638 -29.91 9.45 0.21
C ARG A 638 -31.16 9.44 1.08
N VAL A 639 -31.70 8.27 1.40
CA VAL A 639 -32.93 8.18 2.20
C VAL A 639 -32.60 8.45 3.66
N LEU A 640 -31.49 7.89 4.16
CA LEU A 640 -30.99 8.12 5.50
C LEU A 640 -30.58 9.59 5.72
N ASP A 641 -29.89 10.22 4.76
CA ASP A 641 -29.56 11.64 4.79
C ASP A 641 -30.80 12.54 4.90
N ARG A 642 -31.87 12.20 4.15
CA ARG A 642 -33.14 12.91 4.20
C ARG A 642 -33.87 12.71 5.53
N GLU A 643 -33.84 11.50 6.08
CA GLU A 643 -34.42 11.24 7.41
C GLU A 643 -33.66 12.02 8.49
N LEU A 644 -32.33 12.13 8.39
CA LEU A 644 -31.50 12.94 9.28
C LEU A 644 -31.85 14.44 9.18
N ALA A 645 -32.06 14.95 7.96
CA ALA A 645 -32.47 16.32 7.68
C ALA A 645 -33.90 16.65 8.13
N LYS A 646 -34.81 15.68 8.14
CA LYS A 646 -36.20 15.85 8.58
C LYS A 646 -36.38 15.70 10.09
N ASN A 647 -35.60 14.82 10.73
CA ASN A 647 -35.78 14.45 12.14
C ASN A 647 -34.61 14.95 13.01
N PRO A 648 -34.76 16.10 13.71
CA PRO A 648 -33.70 16.64 14.58
C PRO A 648 -33.40 15.72 15.78
N GLY A 649 -34.37 14.89 16.19
CA GLY A 649 -34.17 13.89 17.24
C GLY A 649 -33.19 12.79 16.81
N LEU A 650 -33.38 12.25 15.60
CA LEU A 650 -32.48 11.25 15.02
C LEU A 650 -31.05 11.79 14.90
N PHE A 651 -30.89 13.02 14.41
CA PHE A 651 -29.57 13.68 14.35
C PHE A 651 -28.90 13.76 15.72
N CYS A 652 -29.64 14.19 16.75
CA CYS A 652 -29.11 14.26 18.11
C CYS A 652 -28.73 12.87 18.66
N GLU A 653 -29.45 11.81 18.31
CA GLU A 653 -29.12 10.43 18.70
C GLU A 653 -27.82 9.95 18.06
N VAL A 654 -27.62 10.22 16.75
CA VAL A 654 -26.37 9.89 16.04
C VAL A 654 -25.19 10.67 16.61
N VAL A 655 -25.35 11.97 16.91
CA VAL A 655 -24.32 12.78 17.57
C VAL A 655 -23.96 12.22 18.95
N GLN A 656 -24.96 11.78 19.73
CA GLN A 656 -24.72 11.17 21.05
C GLN A 656 -24.00 9.82 20.98
N MET A 657 -24.23 9.08 19.89
CA MET A 657 -23.58 7.81 19.59
C MET A 657 -22.12 8.01 19.18
N ALA A 658 -21.84 8.97 18.31
CA ALA A 658 -20.51 9.22 17.75
C ALA A 658 -19.58 9.98 18.71
N PHE A 659 -20.11 10.94 19.49
CA PHE A 659 -19.29 11.87 20.28
C PHE A 659 -19.51 11.71 21.80
N ARG A 660 -18.47 12.00 22.57
CA ARG A 660 -18.54 12.06 24.04
C ARG A 660 -19.21 13.36 24.50
N SER A 661 -19.83 13.33 25.67
CA SER A 661 -20.36 14.56 26.29
C SER A 661 -19.21 15.40 26.84
N GLY A 662 -19.23 16.71 26.60
CA GLY A 662 -18.31 17.66 27.23
C GLY A 662 -18.51 17.77 28.76
N LYS A 663 -19.63 17.24 29.30
CA LYS A 663 -19.93 17.22 30.74
C LYS A 663 -19.23 16.08 31.49
N GLU A 664 -18.66 15.09 30.79
CA GLU A 664 -18.07 13.87 31.37
C GLU A 664 -16.72 13.51 30.70
N ALA A 665 -15.85 14.50 30.48
CA ALA A 665 -14.60 14.33 29.71
C ALA A 665 -13.60 13.32 30.31
N ASP A 666 -13.66 13.04 31.63
CA ASP A 666 -12.65 12.28 32.37
C ASP A 666 -13.03 10.81 32.70
N ALA A 667 -14.17 10.30 32.24
CA ALA A 667 -14.58 8.92 32.53
C ALA A 667 -14.13 7.93 31.43
N PRO A 668 -13.42 6.82 31.76
CA PRO A 668 -13.13 5.78 30.80
C PRO A 668 -14.40 5.03 30.39
N ARG A 669 -14.78 5.13 29.11
CA ARG A 669 -15.93 4.41 28.55
C ARG A 669 -15.47 3.08 27.96
N ASN A 670 -15.76 1.98 28.66
CA ASN A 670 -15.58 0.64 28.12
C ASN A 670 -16.72 0.33 27.15
N LEU A 671 -16.56 0.70 25.88
CA LEU A 671 -17.48 0.30 24.82
C LEU A 671 -17.22 -1.15 24.43
N ASN A 672 -18.28 -1.92 24.19
CA ASN A 672 -18.14 -3.21 23.53
C ASN A 672 -17.93 -3.02 22.02
N GLN A 673 -17.50 -4.07 21.31
CA GLN A 673 -17.23 -3.99 19.87
C GLN A 673 -18.43 -3.49 19.06
N GLN A 674 -19.64 -3.89 19.42
CA GLN A 674 -20.86 -3.45 18.74
C GLN A 674 -21.10 -1.94 18.91
N GLN A 675 -20.90 -1.42 20.13
CA GLN A 675 -21.02 0.01 20.42
C GLN A 675 -19.93 0.83 19.74
N GLN A 676 -18.73 0.25 19.57
CA GLN A 676 -17.64 0.89 18.83
C GLN A 676 -17.97 1.00 17.33
N HIS A 677 -18.42 -0.10 16.70
CA HIS A 677 -18.85 -0.08 15.29
C HIS A 677 -20.02 0.88 15.06
N MET A 678 -20.98 0.96 15.99
CA MET A 678 -22.07 1.92 15.91
C MET A 678 -21.57 3.37 16.00
N ALA A 679 -20.59 3.65 16.86
CA ALA A 679 -19.98 4.98 16.96
C ALA A 679 -19.19 5.36 15.70
N GLU A 680 -18.45 4.42 15.11
CA GLU A 680 -17.72 4.60 13.85
C GLU A 680 -18.70 4.89 12.69
N ASN A 681 -19.78 4.13 12.57
CA ASN A 681 -20.83 4.39 11.58
C ASN A 681 -21.51 5.74 11.81
N GLY A 682 -21.82 6.09 13.06
CA GLY A 682 -22.42 7.38 13.40
C GLY A 682 -21.50 8.55 13.04
N PHE A 683 -20.20 8.44 13.33
CA PHE A 683 -19.20 9.43 12.95
C PHE A 683 -19.14 9.56 11.42
N ARG A 684 -19.06 8.44 10.70
CA ARG A 684 -19.04 8.41 9.24
C ARG A 684 -20.25 9.09 8.62
N LEU A 685 -21.46 8.73 9.06
CA LEU A 685 -22.71 9.33 8.60
C LEU A 685 -22.66 10.84 8.74
N LEU A 686 -22.26 11.34 9.92
CA LEU A 686 -22.22 12.78 10.20
C LEU A 686 -21.17 13.53 9.36
N THR A 687 -20.03 12.90 9.08
CA THR A 687 -18.96 13.51 8.25
C THR A 687 -19.26 13.47 6.75
N GLU A 688 -20.02 12.49 6.29
CA GLU A 688 -20.36 12.31 4.88
C GLU A 688 -21.73 12.90 4.50
N TRP A 689 -22.51 13.38 5.47
CA TRP A 689 -23.85 13.94 5.30
C TRP A 689 -23.85 15.18 4.41
N ARG A 690 -24.72 15.21 3.38
CA ARG A 690 -24.75 16.31 2.38
C ARG A 690 -26.11 16.99 2.20
N ILE A 691 -27.16 16.53 2.88
CA ILE A 691 -28.52 17.05 2.67
C ILE A 691 -28.88 18.00 3.81
N PRO A 692 -28.88 19.33 3.60
CA PRO A 692 -29.20 20.28 4.65
C PRO A 692 -30.70 20.18 5.03
N PRO A 693 -31.04 20.41 6.32
CA PRO A 693 -32.44 20.56 6.74
C PRO A 693 -33.13 21.68 5.97
N GLY A 694 -34.38 21.46 5.57
CA GLY A 694 -35.17 22.40 4.75
C GLY A 694 -34.95 22.28 3.23
N LEU A 695 -34.10 21.37 2.75
CA LEU A 695 -33.98 21.05 1.33
C LEU A 695 -34.96 19.95 0.91
N HIS A 696 -35.83 20.24 -0.05
CA HIS A 696 -36.84 19.32 -0.59
C HIS A 696 -36.33 18.56 -1.83
N GLU A 697 -37.04 17.50 -2.22
CA GLU A 697 -36.62 16.62 -3.33
C GLU A 697 -36.64 17.32 -4.70
N ASP A 698 -37.43 18.39 -4.84
CA ASP A 698 -37.52 19.23 -6.02
C ASP A 698 -36.39 20.27 -6.11
N GLY A 699 -35.49 20.29 -5.13
CA GLY A 699 -34.36 21.22 -5.04
C GLY A 699 -34.72 22.58 -4.41
N THR A 700 -35.96 22.77 -3.96
CA THR A 700 -36.36 23.98 -3.23
C THR A 700 -35.86 23.95 -1.80
N PHE A 701 -35.45 25.12 -1.30
CA PHE A 701 -34.94 25.28 0.07
C PHE A 701 -35.83 26.23 0.87
N HIS A 702 -36.18 25.80 2.09
CA HIS A 702 -37.00 26.57 3.02
C HIS A 702 -36.23 26.89 4.30
N GLY A 703 -35.68 28.10 4.38
CA GLY A 703 -34.89 28.56 5.54
C GLY A 703 -35.64 28.52 6.88
N GLU A 704 -36.97 28.70 6.88
CA GLU A 704 -37.79 28.57 8.10
C GLU A 704 -37.77 27.16 8.69
N GLU A 705 -37.77 26.12 7.84
CA GLU A 705 -37.68 24.72 8.27
C GLU A 705 -36.32 24.41 8.87
N LEU A 706 -35.24 24.92 8.26
CA LEU A 706 -33.89 24.85 8.82
C LEU A 706 -33.84 25.50 10.21
N LEU A 707 -34.38 26.72 10.35
CA LEU A 707 -34.36 27.46 11.62
C LEU A 707 -35.18 26.76 12.71
N SER A 708 -36.31 26.13 12.35
CA SER A 708 -37.11 25.31 13.27
C SER A 708 -36.33 24.08 13.74
N TRP A 709 -35.81 23.30 12.78
CA TRP A 709 -34.99 22.10 13.04
C TRP A 709 -33.77 22.42 13.91
N TRP A 710 -33.14 23.56 13.63
CA TRP A 710 -31.99 24.10 14.34
C TRP A 710 -32.28 24.39 15.82
N ASN A 711 -33.41 25.04 16.12
CA ASN A 711 -33.79 25.35 17.50
C ASN A 711 -34.03 24.08 18.32
N ASP A 712 -34.58 23.03 17.71
CA ASP A 712 -34.77 21.73 18.35
C ASP A 712 -33.43 21.04 18.65
N VAL A 713 -32.47 21.07 17.72
CA VAL A 713 -31.12 20.53 17.94
C VAL A 713 -30.39 21.29 19.04
N LYS A 714 -30.48 22.63 19.07
CA LYS A 714 -29.90 23.44 20.14
C LYS A 714 -30.42 23.00 21.51
N ALA A 715 -31.73 22.85 21.65
CA ALA A 715 -32.34 22.41 22.90
C ALA A 715 -31.83 21.03 23.35
N ARG A 716 -31.86 20.04 22.44
CA ARG A 716 -31.49 18.64 22.74
C ARG A 716 -29.98 18.44 22.99
N CYS A 717 -29.12 19.11 22.24
CA CYS A 717 -27.66 18.97 22.37
C CYS A 717 -27.08 19.77 23.54
N ALA A 718 -27.72 20.85 23.98
CA ALA A 718 -27.36 21.56 25.20
C ALA A 718 -27.60 20.68 26.45
N GLU A 719 -28.72 19.96 26.49
CA GLU A 719 -29.02 18.98 27.55
C GLU A 719 -27.98 17.86 27.58
N SER A 720 -27.65 17.28 26.42
CA SER A 720 -26.71 16.15 26.32
C SER A 720 -25.21 16.54 26.39
N GLY A 721 -24.89 17.84 26.42
CA GLY A 721 -23.52 18.36 26.52
C GLY A 721 -22.68 18.18 25.24
N ARG A 722 -23.33 18.22 24.08
CA ARG A 722 -22.70 18.02 22.75
C ARG A 722 -23.07 19.13 21.77
N LEU A 723 -23.41 20.31 22.30
CA LEU A 723 -23.86 21.43 21.49
C LEU A 723 -22.80 21.87 20.48
N GLU A 724 -21.58 22.20 20.93
CA GLU A 724 -20.50 22.69 20.06
C GLU A 724 -20.23 21.77 18.86
N VAL A 725 -20.03 20.46 19.10
CA VAL A 725 -19.76 19.49 18.03
C VAL A 725 -20.97 19.31 17.10
N ALA A 726 -22.19 19.35 17.62
CA ALA A 726 -23.39 19.28 16.79
C ALA A 726 -23.50 20.49 15.86
N LEU A 727 -23.19 21.69 16.35
CA LEU A 727 -23.25 22.91 15.56
C LEU A 727 -22.11 23.00 14.54
N ASP A 728 -20.93 22.47 14.87
CA ASP A 728 -19.84 22.34 13.89
C ASP A 728 -20.25 21.44 12.72
N ILE A 729 -20.82 20.26 13.00
CA ILE A 729 -21.32 19.33 11.96
C ILE A 729 -22.42 19.98 11.12
N VAL A 730 -23.39 20.65 11.74
CA VAL A 730 -24.43 21.36 10.99
C VAL A 730 -23.80 22.45 10.11
N GLY A 731 -22.83 23.19 10.63
CA GLY A 731 -22.09 24.19 9.87
C GLY A 731 -21.44 23.62 8.62
N GLN A 732 -20.87 22.42 8.71
CA GLN A 732 -20.25 21.75 7.56
C GLN A 732 -21.25 21.44 6.43
N VAL A 733 -22.47 21.02 6.78
CA VAL A 733 -23.51 20.65 5.79
C VAL A 733 -24.12 21.87 5.09
N LEU A 734 -24.07 23.06 5.70
CA LEU A 734 -24.62 24.29 5.12
C LEU A 734 -23.95 24.70 3.79
N VAL A 735 -22.77 24.17 3.45
CA VAL A 735 -22.13 24.39 2.14
C VAL A 735 -22.95 23.81 0.97
N HIS A 736 -23.87 22.87 1.26
CA HIS A 736 -24.74 22.23 0.27
C HIS A 736 -26.09 22.95 0.07
N VAL A 737 -26.34 24.03 0.79
CA VAL A 737 -27.56 24.85 0.60
C VAL A 737 -27.49 25.55 -0.77
N PRO A 738 -28.57 25.54 -1.57
CA PRO A 738 -28.57 26.23 -2.86
C PRO A 738 -28.45 27.76 -2.71
N PRO A 739 -28.04 28.47 -3.78
CA PRO A 739 -28.06 29.93 -3.82
C PRO A 739 -29.47 30.49 -3.54
N ASP A 740 -29.53 31.73 -3.05
CA ASP A 740 -30.79 32.44 -2.85
C ASP A 740 -31.52 32.62 -4.19
N PRO A 741 -32.86 32.59 -4.23
CA PRO A 741 -33.63 32.82 -5.45
C PRO A 741 -33.32 34.14 -6.18
N ASP A 742 -32.79 35.15 -5.47
CA ASP A 742 -32.38 36.43 -6.07
C ASP A 742 -30.99 36.41 -6.75
N GLY A 743 -30.29 35.27 -6.70
CA GLY A 743 -28.98 35.07 -7.29
C GLY A 743 -27.80 35.28 -6.33
N PHE A 744 -28.06 35.57 -5.05
CA PHE A 744 -27.01 35.58 -4.03
C PHE A 744 -26.44 34.17 -3.82
N TRP A 745 -25.11 34.04 -3.71
CA TRP A 745 -24.43 32.74 -3.80
C TRP A 745 -24.71 31.76 -2.64
N ILE A 746 -25.42 32.22 -1.60
CA ILE A 746 -25.90 31.46 -0.45
C ILE A 746 -27.30 31.93 -0.08
N ASP A 747 -28.18 31.05 0.40
CA ASP A 747 -29.49 31.46 0.92
C ASP A 747 -29.37 32.50 2.04
N LYS A 748 -30.18 33.56 1.99
CA LYS A 748 -30.11 34.68 2.93
C LYS A 748 -30.46 34.29 4.37
N SER A 749 -31.35 33.31 4.57
CA SER A 749 -31.68 32.83 5.91
C SER A 749 -30.48 32.12 6.56
N VAL A 750 -29.74 31.36 5.76
CA VAL A 750 -28.49 30.70 6.19
C VAL A 750 -27.40 31.71 6.45
N ALA A 751 -27.22 32.68 5.56
CA ALA A 751 -26.22 33.73 5.73
C ALA A 751 -26.48 34.56 7.00
N GLN A 752 -27.75 34.87 7.29
CA GLN A 752 -28.16 35.53 8.52
C GLN A 752 -27.90 34.67 9.76
N ALA A 753 -28.19 33.36 9.72
CA ALA A 753 -27.91 32.45 10.82
C ALA A 753 -26.40 32.37 11.13
N LEU A 754 -25.58 32.31 10.09
CA LEU A 754 -24.11 32.33 10.21
C LEU A 754 -23.56 33.66 10.70
N ASP A 755 -24.25 34.80 10.50
CA ASP A 755 -23.76 36.12 10.91
C ASP A 755 -24.16 36.53 12.34
N GLN A 756 -24.98 35.74 13.02
CA GLN A 756 -25.45 36.03 14.39
C GLN A 756 -24.28 36.20 15.38
N ASN A 757 -24.52 37.04 16.39
CA ASN A 757 -23.53 37.41 17.40
C ASN A 757 -23.67 36.58 18.68
N ASP A 758 -23.60 35.27 18.56
CA ASP A 758 -23.62 34.34 19.69
C ASP A 758 -22.68 33.14 19.46
N GLU A 759 -22.39 32.42 20.54
CA GLU A 759 -21.47 31.26 20.56
C GLU A 759 -21.93 30.12 19.63
N SER A 760 -23.25 29.96 19.43
CA SER A 760 -23.76 28.93 18.53
C SER A 760 -23.46 29.25 17.07
N ALA A 761 -23.60 30.53 16.69
CA ALA A 761 -23.25 31.01 15.36
C ALA A 761 -21.74 30.96 15.09
N GLU A 762 -20.91 31.09 16.13
CA GLU A 762 -19.46 30.88 16.01
C GLU A 762 -19.11 29.43 15.66
N CYS A 763 -19.71 28.45 16.35
CA CYS A 763 -19.53 27.04 16.04
C CYS A 763 -19.99 26.71 14.61
N LEU A 764 -21.12 27.26 14.16
CA LEU A 764 -21.58 27.14 12.78
C LEU A 764 -20.55 27.66 11.77
N ARG A 765 -20.03 28.88 12.01
CA ARG A 765 -19.05 29.51 11.11
C ARG A 765 -17.76 28.70 11.04
N SER A 766 -17.33 28.11 12.16
CA SER A 766 -16.18 27.20 12.20
C SER A 766 -16.38 25.98 11.30
N GLY A 767 -17.52 25.28 11.48
CA GLY A 767 -17.86 24.12 10.66
C GLY A 767 -18.01 24.47 9.18
N PHE A 768 -18.73 25.55 8.88
CA PHE A 768 -18.91 26.05 7.51
C PHE A 768 -17.58 26.41 6.85
N GLY A 769 -16.71 27.14 7.55
CA GLY A 769 -15.39 27.50 7.04
C GLY A 769 -14.51 26.27 6.77
N SER A 770 -14.57 25.27 7.65
CA SER A 770 -13.85 24.00 7.48
C SER A 770 -14.34 23.22 6.26
N ALA A 771 -15.66 23.10 6.08
CA ALA A 771 -16.24 22.43 4.91
C ALA A 771 -15.94 23.17 3.60
N VAL A 772 -15.96 24.51 3.60
CA VAL A 772 -15.57 25.32 2.43
C VAL A 772 -14.12 25.05 2.02
N ILE A 773 -13.20 24.93 2.97
CA ILE A 773 -11.80 24.56 2.69
C ILE A 773 -11.71 23.12 2.15
N ASN A 774 -12.39 22.18 2.81
CA ASN A 774 -12.36 20.76 2.44
C ASN A 774 -13.04 20.46 1.10
N SER A 775 -13.95 21.32 0.63
CA SER A 775 -14.65 21.20 -0.66
C SER A 775 -13.71 21.21 -1.88
N ARG A 776 -12.45 21.65 -1.70
CA ARG A 776 -11.41 21.64 -2.72
C ARG A 776 -10.98 20.23 -3.14
N GLY A 777 -11.07 19.24 -2.25
CA GLY A 777 -10.65 17.86 -2.51
C GLY A 777 -9.14 17.68 -2.71
N VAL A 778 -8.73 16.51 -3.22
CA VAL A 778 -7.33 16.20 -3.54
C VAL A 778 -6.95 16.94 -4.82
N TYR A 779 -5.89 17.74 -4.73
CA TYR A 779 -5.42 18.58 -5.82
C TYR A 779 -3.91 18.39 -6.03
N TRP A 780 -3.51 18.28 -7.30
CA TRP A 780 -2.11 18.23 -7.71
C TRP A 780 -1.67 19.67 -8.00
N GLY A 781 -0.83 20.22 -7.11
CA GLY A 781 -0.34 21.59 -7.17
C GLY A 781 0.18 22.01 -8.54
N ASN A 782 -0.38 23.08 -9.12
CA ASN A 782 0.26 23.85 -10.18
C ASN A 782 1.45 24.62 -9.59
N PRO A 783 2.68 24.42 -10.09
CA PRO A 783 3.87 25.08 -9.57
C PRO A 783 3.81 26.61 -9.51
N SER A 784 2.94 27.24 -10.31
CA SER A 784 2.78 28.70 -10.34
C SER A 784 1.97 29.27 -9.17
N GLY A 785 1.23 28.44 -8.41
CA GLY A 785 0.29 28.86 -7.37
C GLY A 785 -0.94 29.63 -7.88
N GLU A 786 -1.28 29.52 -9.17
CA GLU A 786 -2.40 30.25 -9.78
C GLU A 786 -3.78 29.81 -9.27
N ASP A 787 -3.98 28.52 -9.02
CA ASP A 787 -5.26 27.96 -8.60
C ASP A 787 -5.63 28.42 -7.17
N GLU A 788 -4.63 28.47 -6.27
CA GLU A 788 -4.77 29.04 -4.94
C GLU A 788 -5.14 30.53 -4.98
N ARG A 789 -4.50 31.31 -5.86
CA ARG A 789 -4.82 32.75 -6.02
C ARG A 789 -6.22 32.96 -6.58
N ALA A 790 -6.67 32.10 -7.49
CA ALA A 790 -8.03 32.15 -8.03
C ALA A 790 -9.08 31.87 -6.94
N LEU A 791 -8.85 30.87 -6.08
CA LEU A 791 -9.71 30.59 -4.93
C LEU A 791 -9.70 31.76 -3.93
N ALA A 792 -8.53 32.33 -3.62
CA ALA A 792 -8.43 33.50 -2.76
C ALA A 792 -9.23 34.69 -3.31
N ALA A 793 -9.16 34.94 -4.62
CA ALA A 793 -9.94 35.98 -5.28
C ALA A 793 -11.46 35.74 -5.18
N LYS A 794 -11.91 34.50 -5.41
CA LYS A 794 -13.31 34.10 -5.27
C LYS A 794 -13.85 34.40 -3.86
N TYR A 795 -13.18 33.91 -2.82
CA TYR A 795 -13.66 34.10 -1.44
C TYR A 795 -13.58 35.56 -0.98
N ARG A 796 -12.61 36.32 -1.48
CA ARG A 796 -12.50 37.77 -1.22
C ARG A 796 -13.66 38.54 -1.87
N GLN A 797 -14.09 38.17 -3.07
CA GLN A 797 -15.28 38.75 -3.70
C GLN A 797 -16.54 38.42 -2.88
N GLN A 798 -16.74 37.15 -2.52
CA GLN A 798 -17.89 36.74 -1.71
C GLN A 798 -17.92 37.43 -0.33
N ALA A 799 -16.77 37.67 0.30
CA ALA A 799 -16.66 38.46 1.52
C ALA A 799 -17.07 39.93 1.31
N SER A 800 -16.73 40.53 0.17
CA SER A 800 -17.18 41.87 -0.20
C SER A 800 -18.70 41.91 -0.37
N ASP A 801 -19.28 40.91 -1.03
CA ASP A 801 -20.72 40.83 -1.26
C ASP A 801 -21.49 40.72 0.07
N LEU A 802 -21.01 39.88 1.00
CA LEU A 802 -21.57 39.78 2.35
C LEU A 802 -21.50 41.09 3.15
N ASN A 803 -20.42 41.86 3.02
CA ASN A 803 -20.33 43.17 3.66
C ASN A 803 -21.34 44.17 3.10
N MET A 804 -21.65 44.10 1.80
CA MET A 804 -22.68 44.95 1.18
C MET A 804 -24.10 44.57 1.65
N GLU A 805 -24.35 43.29 1.93
CA GLU A 805 -25.59 42.79 2.52
C GLU A 805 -25.67 42.98 4.05
N GLY A 806 -24.64 43.55 4.69
CA GLY A 806 -24.63 43.81 6.12
C GLY A 806 -24.34 42.58 7.00
N LEU A 807 -23.59 41.59 6.48
CA LEU A 807 -23.23 40.33 7.14
C LEU A 807 -21.71 40.25 7.43
N PRO A 808 -21.17 41.10 8.33
CA PRO A 808 -19.72 41.29 8.50
C PRO A 808 -18.97 40.12 9.15
N ARG A 809 -19.62 39.28 9.97
CA ARG A 809 -18.97 38.16 10.66
C ARG A 809 -18.76 36.97 9.72
N LEU A 810 -19.75 36.67 8.89
CA LEU A 810 -19.56 35.68 7.83
C LEU A 810 -18.55 36.18 6.80
N ALA A 811 -18.58 37.47 6.46
CA ALA A 811 -17.57 38.09 5.60
C ALA A 811 -16.14 37.92 6.15
N ALA A 812 -15.95 38.12 7.45
CA ALA A 812 -14.66 37.91 8.11
C ALA A 812 -14.17 36.46 8.00
N THR A 813 -15.09 35.49 8.07
CA THR A 813 -14.77 34.05 7.91
C THR A 813 -14.22 33.77 6.51
N LEU A 814 -14.91 34.24 5.46
CA LEU A 814 -14.44 34.08 4.07
C LEU A 814 -13.13 34.84 3.80
N GLN A 815 -12.94 36.00 4.43
CA GLN A 815 -11.67 36.73 4.34
C GLN A 815 -10.51 35.94 4.96
N GLY A 816 -10.77 35.19 6.04
CA GLY A 816 -9.80 34.26 6.64
C GLY A 816 -9.42 33.14 5.68
N ILE A 817 -10.41 32.53 5.01
CA ILE A 817 -10.19 31.49 3.99
C ILE A 817 -9.38 32.03 2.81
N ALA A 818 -9.70 33.24 2.32
CA ALA A 818 -8.94 33.88 1.25
C ALA A 818 -7.46 34.06 1.61
N LYS A 819 -7.17 34.52 2.84
CA LYS A 819 -5.79 34.69 3.32
C LYS A 819 -5.03 33.37 3.41
N ARG A 820 -5.70 32.29 3.80
CA ARG A 820 -5.09 30.95 3.86
C ARG A 820 -4.67 30.51 2.46
N TYR A 821 -5.53 30.66 1.46
CA TYR A 821 -5.17 30.33 0.08
C TYR A 821 -4.04 31.23 -0.48
N ASP A 822 -3.98 32.51 -0.11
CA ASP A 822 -2.83 33.36 -0.47
C ASP A 822 -1.51 32.83 0.12
N GLN A 823 -1.53 32.29 1.34
CA GLN A 823 -0.35 31.68 2.00
C GLN A 823 0.06 30.38 1.32
N GLU A 824 -0.89 29.48 1.05
CA GLU A 824 -0.66 28.23 0.34
C GLU A 824 -0.04 28.49 -1.05
N ALA A 825 -0.51 29.51 -1.78
CA ALA A 825 0.06 29.92 -3.06
C ALA A 825 1.56 30.28 -2.96
N GLY A 826 1.96 30.92 -1.85
CA GLY A 826 3.36 31.26 -1.59
C GLY A 826 4.22 30.02 -1.30
N GLU A 827 3.70 29.10 -0.49
CA GLU A 827 4.39 27.85 -0.14
C GLU A 827 4.62 26.95 -1.35
N VAL A 828 3.65 26.85 -2.27
CA VAL A 828 3.79 26.06 -3.51
C VAL A 828 4.91 26.62 -4.39
N VAL A 829 4.96 27.94 -4.58
CA VAL A 829 6.00 28.60 -5.40
C VAL A 829 7.38 28.39 -4.76
N THR A 830 7.52 28.61 -3.45
CA THR A 830 8.82 28.44 -2.76
C THR A 830 9.31 27.00 -2.77
N ARG A 831 8.40 26.02 -2.66
CA ARG A 831 8.75 24.59 -2.72
C ARG A 831 9.31 24.22 -4.08
N HIS A 832 8.69 24.68 -5.17
CA HIS A 832 9.19 24.41 -6.52
C HIS A 832 10.48 25.16 -6.86
N GLU A 833 10.64 26.41 -6.42
CA GLU A 833 11.90 27.15 -6.59
C GLU A 833 13.09 26.53 -5.83
N SER A 834 12.83 25.68 -4.83
CA SER A 834 13.86 24.93 -4.09
C SER A 834 14.21 23.56 -4.68
N GLU A 835 13.41 23.08 -5.64
CA GLU A 835 13.58 21.80 -6.33
C GLU A 835 14.29 21.93 -7.70
N GLU A 836 14.34 23.14 -8.27
CA GLU A 836 15.18 23.53 -9.43
C GLU A 836 16.59 23.94 -9.01
#